data_AF-A0A6B2SCQ8-F1
#
_entry.id   AF-A0A6B2SCQ8-F1
#
_cell.length_a   1.000
_cell.length_b   1.000
_cell.length_c   1.000
_cell.angle_alpha   90.00
_cell.angle_beta   90.00
_cell.angle_gamma   90.00
#
_symmetry.space_group_name_H-M   'P 1'
#
loop_
_entity.id
_entity.type
_entity.pdbx_description
1 polymer ?
#
loop_
_entity_poly.entity_id
_entity_poly.type
_entity_poly.pdbx_seq_one_letter_code
_entity_poly.pdbx_strand_id
1 'polypeptide(L)'
;MTLVGADVRVTFPSLVRTGTRYLCLLGVVAGTSLSALPLAEAAAKPLPGGLGPCVPGNCPDGDYPPINNGGIKYRDNGINIYVGGDFLVREKASEAEGRVVVLGDFDQDKAAGVSGVYNVGEAGVGSRVAPPKGADWLTAGGNVTVGSGERLLAEDGVVRYAEDADGTILATKRKDPDAAKPYIPLRDELTAASQCYAHPEGGTRTPTGTAVHAGGETLFRGDNTSMLQVFNVDFDLVGGSGGQEGIRFEGIPDGATILVNILGSKRTINTYSGTIDDSSQLNKLRSRLLWNFPDATSVEVKGTGQFQGSVLVGNQASMTTVSVPGMNGRFFTTGSLTHTSSASGGGGQEFHNYPFLGDLPDCATTPATGEVKVVKTDEDGGEPLKGAEFELWRESNGVDGLQTGGDDPDTKVGDDCVTEAQGECAQTVPLGTYYWRETKAPKGYERPTPNVFGPLELTGANASEGVSVPATNRKKEEPSVKEGPVTVHKKDQDTGKPLPGAVFQLWRETNGTPGLQRGGADPDTAQGSPCTTNAKGACRETVKPGTYYWVETKAPNGYELPDPAVFGPLVLTGSDVALGASVEALNRKERQPDVRGSLTVVKKDGKTGRPLAGAVFQLWRESNGTAGLQTSGARRDTLADRGCATDGRGRCAFQGLTPGSYYLRETAVPDGYVMPAKRVSGPHKVTGHKPAKDVTVTLTNQRGGGKKGK
;
A
#
# COMPACT_ATOMS: atom_id res chain seq x y z
N MET A 1 72.30 -38.36 9.52
CA MET A 1 72.24 -38.81 10.93
C MET A 1 70.82 -38.54 11.43
N THR A 2 70.10 -39.63 11.74
CA THR A 2 69.01 -39.84 12.73
C THR A 2 68.59 -38.64 13.63
N LEU A 3 67.35 -38.43 14.12
CA LEU A 3 66.10 -39.20 14.31
C LEU A 3 64.98 -38.23 14.86
N VAL A 4 63.68 -38.55 14.62
CA VAL A 4 62.46 -38.41 15.48
C VAL A 4 61.98 -36.97 15.82
N GLY A 5 60.69 -36.59 15.93
CA GLY A 5 59.32 -37.12 16.03
C GLY A 5 58.43 -35.91 16.38
N ALA A 6 57.10 -35.83 16.30
CA ALA A 6 56.03 -36.79 16.53
C ALA A 6 54.72 -36.32 15.86
N ASP A 7 53.81 -37.28 15.68
CA ASP A 7 52.48 -37.17 15.05
C ASP A 7 51.44 -37.68 16.06
N VAL A 8 50.24 -37.09 16.12
CA VAL A 8 49.13 -37.58 16.98
C VAL A 8 47.87 -37.80 16.14
N ARG A 9 47.43 -39.07 16.11
CA ARG A 9 46.11 -39.54 15.66
C ARG A 9 45.25 -39.92 16.86
N VAL A 10 43.93 -39.76 16.74
CA VAL A 10 42.94 -40.56 17.49
C VAL A 10 41.82 -41.01 16.54
N THR A 11 41.49 -42.30 16.64
CA THR A 11 40.56 -43.14 15.87
C THR A 11 39.22 -43.34 16.58
N PHE A 12 38.17 -43.75 15.85
CA PHE A 12 37.03 -44.51 16.40
C PHE A 12 36.54 -45.63 15.44
N PRO A 13 35.93 -46.72 15.95
CA PRO A 13 35.94 -48.05 15.31
C PRO A 13 34.63 -48.50 14.64
N SER A 14 34.73 -49.60 13.88
CA SER A 14 33.68 -50.39 13.23
C SER A 14 32.89 -51.32 14.18
N LEU A 15 31.68 -51.76 13.81
CA LEU A 15 31.26 -53.18 13.93
C LEU A 15 30.00 -53.51 13.10
N VAL A 16 29.83 -54.80 12.78
CA VAL A 16 28.98 -55.40 11.72
C VAL A 16 27.94 -56.39 12.30
N ARG A 17 26.77 -56.51 11.60
CA ARG A 17 25.75 -57.60 11.52
C ARG A 17 24.97 -58.07 12.78
N THR A 18 23.63 -58.16 12.65
CA THR A 18 22.82 -59.41 12.47
C THR A 18 21.31 -59.09 12.56
N GLY A 19 20.45 -59.95 11.98
CA GLY A 19 19.05 -59.63 11.67
C GLY A 19 17.95 -60.30 12.51
N THR A 20 16.71 -59.97 12.09
CA THR A 20 15.43 -60.72 12.18
C THR A 20 14.45 -60.45 13.34
N ARG A 21 13.41 -59.66 12.98
CA ARG A 21 11.95 -59.68 13.29
C ARG A 21 11.43 -59.70 14.74
N TYR A 22 10.55 -58.74 15.09
CA TYR A 22 9.15 -58.99 15.51
C TYR A 22 8.29 -57.69 15.52
N LEU A 23 7.08 -57.82 14.96
CA LEU A 23 5.76 -57.20 15.23
C LEU A 23 5.57 -55.69 15.51
N CYS A 24 4.91 -55.04 14.54
CA CYS A 24 3.67 -54.24 14.62
C CYS A 24 3.36 -53.42 15.89
N LEU A 25 3.41 -52.08 15.76
CA LEU A 25 2.35 -51.20 16.26
C LEU A 25 2.19 -50.01 15.30
N LEU A 26 0.96 -49.80 14.83
CA LEU A 26 0.55 -48.76 13.89
C LEU A 26 0.77 -47.36 14.48
N GLY A 27 1.67 -46.59 13.87
CA GLY A 27 1.69 -45.14 13.92
C GLY A 27 1.28 -44.61 12.55
N VAL A 28 0.07 -44.09 12.44
CA VAL A 28 -0.41 -43.38 11.25
C VAL A 28 0.41 -42.11 11.12
N VAL A 29 1.39 -42.11 10.22
CA VAL A 29 1.97 -40.89 9.66
C VAL A 29 1.43 -40.80 8.25
N ALA A 30 0.60 -39.78 8.02
CA ALA A 30 0.04 -39.46 6.72
C ALA A 30 1.18 -39.35 5.70
N GLY A 31 1.14 -40.20 4.69
CA GLY A 31 2.03 -40.09 3.55
C GLY A 31 1.75 -38.80 2.80
N THR A 32 2.64 -37.82 2.94
CA THR A 32 2.82 -36.83 1.89
C THR A 32 3.67 -37.50 0.82
N SER A 33 3.00 -38.04 -0.20
CA SER A 33 3.62 -38.33 -1.48
C SER A 33 4.40 -37.08 -1.91
N LEU A 34 5.73 -37.17 -1.97
CA LEU A 34 6.50 -36.27 -2.82
C LEU A 34 6.07 -36.59 -4.25
N SER A 35 5.06 -35.86 -4.73
CA SER A 35 4.88 -35.65 -6.15
C SER A 35 6.16 -34.99 -6.65
N ALA A 36 7.00 -35.78 -7.32
CA ALA A 36 8.04 -35.24 -8.19
C ALA A 36 7.32 -34.31 -9.17
N LEU A 37 7.47 -33.02 -8.96
CA LEU A 37 7.08 -32.04 -9.97
C LEU A 37 7.86 -32.40 -11.23
N PRO A 38 7.22 -32.47 -12.41
CA PRO A 38 7.96 -32.57 -13.64
C PRO A 38 8.89 -31.34 -13.68
N LEU A 39 10.19 -31.57 -13.86
CA LEU A 39 11.11 -30.53 -14.32
C LEU A 39 10.44 -29.91 -15.54
N ALA A 40 10.00 -28.65 -15.43
CA ALA A 40 9.53 -27.93 -16.59
C ALA A 40 10.70 -27.92 -17.58
N GLU A 41 10.51 -28.53 -18.76
CA GLU A 41 11.41 -28.29 -19.88
C GLU A 41 11.46 -26.77 -20.07
N ALA A 42 12.65 -26.21 -19.88
CA ALA A 42 12.90 -24.80 -20.14
C ALA A 42 12.44 -24.51 -21.58
N ALA A 43 11.50 -23.58 -21.74
CA ALA A 43 10.95 -23.25 -23.04
C ALA A 43 12.08 -22.72 -23.94
N ALA A 44 12.46 -23.50 -24.95
CA ALA A 44 13.42 -23.10 -25.96
C ALA A 44 13.08 -21.74 -26.57
N LYS A 45 14.08 -20.87 -26.73
CA LYS A 45 13.93 -19.52 -27.32
C LYS A 45 15.02 -19.22 -28.35
N PRO A 46 14.74 -18.35 -29.33
CA PRO A 46 15.77 -17.75 -30.18
C PRO A 46 16.69 -16.81 -29.36
N LEU A 47 17.69 -16.24 -30.01
CA LEU A 47 18.52 -15.20 -29.39
C LEU A 47 17.67 -13.97 -28.98
N PRO A 48 18.13 -13.19 -27.97
CA PRO A 48 17.44 -11.97 -27.53
C PRO A 48 17.16 -10.97 -28.66
N GLY A 49 16.20 -10.07 -28.46
CA GLY A 49 15.83 -9.07 -29.46
C GLY A 49 15.23 -9.62 -30.77
N GLY A 50 14.84 -10.90 -30.81
CA GLY A 50 14.39 -11.56 -32.04
C GLY A 50 15.52 -11.82 -33.04
N LEU A 51 16.77 -11.79 -32.57
CA LEU A 51 17.96 -12.08 -33.37
C LEU A 51 18.03 -13.56 -33.79
N GLY A 52 18.78 -13.80 -34.86
CA GLY A 52 19.07 -15.15 -35.35
C GLY A 52 18.33 -15.47 -36.65
N PRO A 53 17.00 -15.66 -36.63
CA PRO A 53 16.22 -15.97 -37.83
C PRO A 53 16.25 -14.85 -38.87
N CYS A 54 15.81 -15.19 -40.09
CA CYS A 54 15.51 -14.19 -41.09
C CYS A 54 14.30 -13.33 -40.66
N VAL A 55 14.37 -12.02 -40.84
CA VAL A 55 13.21 -11.14 -40.56
C VAL A 55 12.17 -11.30 -41.67
N PRO A 56 10.88 -11.59 -41.36
CA PRO A 56 9.85 -11.83 -42.36
C PRO A 56 9.77 -10.74 -43.43
N GLY A 57 9.70 -11.16 -44.69
CA GLY A 57 9.71 -10.26 -45.85
C GLY A 57 10.00 -11.03 -47.13
N ASN A 58 11.28 -11.15 -47.49
CA ASN A 58 11.75 -11.90 -48.66
C ASN A 58 12.79 -12.95 -48.28
N CYS A 59 12.54 -13.67 -47.20
CA CYS A 59 13.38 -14.76 -46.74
C CYS A 59 13.34 -15.94 -47.73
N PRO A 60 14.42 -16.74 -47.82
CA PRO A 60 14.35 -18.05 -48.49
C PRO A 60 13.26 -18.93 -47.87
N ASP A 61 12.48 -19.65 -48.69
CA ASP A 61 11.42 -20.58 -48.24
C ASP A 61 11.96 -21.86 -47.56
N GLY A 62 13.29 -22.06 -47.57
CA GLY A 62 13.99 -23.20 -46.99
C GLY A 62 15.38 -22.79 -46.52
N ASP A 63 16.38 -23.64 -46.72
CA ASP A 63 17.77 -23.27 -46.40
C ASP A 63 18.24 -22.06 -47.20
N TYR A 64 19.07 -21.25 -46.56
CA TYR A 64 19.75 -20.17 -47.26
C TYR A 64 20.63 -20.74 -48.39
N PRO A 65 20.80 -20.01 -49.51
CA PRO A 65 21.62 -20.47 -50.62
C PRO A 65 23.05 -20.80 -50.15
N PRO A 66 23.69 -21.84 -50.70
CA PRO A 66 25.10 -22.09 -50.46
C PRO A 66 25.94 -20.90 -50.95
N ILE A 67 27.21 -20.86 -50.56
CA ILE A 67 28.13 -19.80 -51.00
C ILE A 67 28.16 -19.74 -52.53
N ASN A 68 27.81 -18.59 -53.10
CA ASN A 68 27.71 -18.39 -54.53
C ASN A 68 27.96 -16.92 -54.91
N ASN A 69 28.08 -16.65 -56.21
CA ASN A 69 28.26 -15.32 -56.79
C ASN A 69 27.11 -14.94 -57.76
N GLY A 70 25.95 -15.59 -57.62
CA GLY A 70 24.76 -15.35 -58.45
C GLY A 70 24.06 -14.02 -58.12
N GLY A 71 22.95 -13.71 -58.77
CA GLY A 71 22.16 -12.52 -58.43
C GLY A 71 21.45 -12.65 -57.06
N ILE A 72 21.20 -11.53 -56.39
CA ILE A 72 20.39 -11.51 -55.14
C ILE A 72 18.93 -11.84 -55.47
N LYS A 73 18.44 -12.96 -54.94
CA LYS A 73 17.03 -13.38 -55.05
C LYS A 73 16.23 -13.08 -53.78
N TYR A 74 16.85 -13.25 -52.62
CA TYR A 74 16.23 -13.15 -51.30
C TYR A 74 16.79 -11.95 -50.53
N ARG A 75 16.05 -11.46 -49.55
CA ARG A 75 16.47 -10.35 -48.69
C ARG A 75 16.07 -10.55 -47.25
N ASP A 76 16.98 -10.17 -46.36
CA ASP A 76 16.85 -10.35 -44.92
C ASP A 76 17.24 -9.06 -44.20
N ASN A 77 16.29 -8.48 -43.47
CA ASN A 77 16.51 -7.25 -42.71
C ASN A 77 16.99 -7.50 -41.26
N GLY A 78 17.21 -8.77 -40.90
CA GLY A 78 17.79 -9.16 -39.61
C GLY A 78 19.22 -8.66 -39.49
N ILE A 79 19.61 -8.31 -38.26
CA ILE A 79 20.98 -7.94 -37.95
C ILE A 79 21.86 -9.18 -38.15
N ASN A 80 22.78 -9.10 -39.12
CA ASN A 80 23.77 -10.15 -39.33
C ASN A 80 24.98 -9.94 -38.43
N ILE A 81 25.43 -8.69 -38.31
CA ILE A 81 26.59 -8.33 -37.51
C ILE A 81 26.17 -7.27 -36.49
N TYR A 82 26.38 -7.57 -35.20
CA TYR A 82 26.22 -6.62 -34.11
C TYR A 82 27.56 -6.44 -33.38
N VAL A 83 27.97 -5.19 -33.20
CA VAL A 83 29.19 -4.80 -32.49
C VAL A 83 28.84 -3.78 -31.41
N GLY A 84 29.03 -4.14 -30.15
CA GLY A 84 28.72 -3.28 -29.00
C GLY A 84 29.77 -2.20 -28.71
N GLY A 85 30.96 -2.31 -29.29
CA GLY A 85 32.01 -1.30 -29.31
C GLY A 85 32.32 -0.83 -30.74
N ASP A 86 33.61 -0.74 -31.06
CA ASP A 86 34.07 -0.27 -32.37
C ASP A 86 34.26 -1.43 -33.36
N PHE A 87 34.01 -1.15 -34.64
CA PHE A 87 34.26 -2.09 -35.73
C PHE A 87 35.40 -1.57 -36.62
N LEU A 88 36.56 -2.22 -36.49
CA LEU A 88 37.77 -1.95 -37.26
C LEU A 88 37.87 -2.90 -38.47
N VAL A 89 37.97 -2.35 -39.67
CA VAL A 89 38.29 -3.08 -40.91
C VAL A 89 39.75 -2.81 -41.25
N ARG A 90 40.55 -3.89 -41.34
CA ARG A 90 42.01 -3.82 -41.50
C ARG A 90 42.50 -4.75 -42.60
N GLU A 91 43.74 -4.53 -43.01
CA GLU A 91 44.48 -5.42 -43.91
C GLU A 91 43.67 -5.75 -45.20
N LYS A 92 43.54 -7.04 -45.56
CA LYS A 92 42.85 -7.51 -46.78
C LYS A 92 41.37 -7.89 -46.56
N ALA A 93 40.77 -7.56 -45.41
CA ALA A 93 39.34 -7.83 -45.15
C ALA A 93 38.45 -7.17 -46.21
N SER A 94 37.47 -7.90 -46.74
CA SER A 94 36.81 -7.50 -47.99
C SER A 94 35.33 -7.18 -47.84
N GLU A 95 34.54 -8.00 -47.13
CA GLU A 95 33.08 -7.81 -47.16
C GLU A 95 32.37 -8.18 -45.85
N ALA A 96 31.25 -7.52 -45.60
CA ALA A 96 30.28 -7.86 -44.56
C ALA A 96 28.87 -7.91 -45.16
N GLU A 97 28.41 -9.11 -45.51
CA GLU A 97 27.06 -9.35 -46.00
C GLU A 97 26.01 -9.16 -44.89
N GLY A 98 24.81 -8.70 -45.27
CA GLY A 98 23.70 -8.52 -44.34
C GLY A 98 23.77 -7.18 -43.60
N ARG A 99 22.87 -7.01 -42.63
CA ARG A 99 22.76 -5.75 -41.89
C ARG A 99 23.80 -5.68 -40.78
N VAL A 100 24.52 -4.58 -40.70
CA VAL A 100 25.57 -4.31 -39.72
C VAL A 100 25.16 -3.19 -38.77
N VAL A 101 25.25 -3.44 -37.47
CA VAL A 101 25.01 -2.46 -36.41
C VAL A 101 26.26 -2.38 -35.53
N VAL A 102 26.77 -1.16 -35.36
CA VAL A 102 27.94 -0.82 -34.55
C VAL A 102 27.52 0.27 -33.57
N LEU A 103 27.63 0.04 -32.27
CA LEU A 103 27.28 1.06 -31.28
C LEU A 103 28.36 2.15 -31.17
N GLY A 104 29.62 1.81 -31.44
CA GLY A 104 30.73 2.76 -31.49
C GLY A 104 31.06 3.21 -32.91
N ASP A 105 32.36 3.37 -33.17
CA ASP A 105 32.89 3.82 -34.46
C ASP A 105 33.00 2.66 -35.46
N PHE A 106 32.66 2.93 -36.72
CA PHE A 106 33.06 2.09 -37.85
C PHE A 106 34.29 2.72 -38.52
N ASP A 107 35.40 2.01 -38.53
CA ASP A 107 36.67 2.53 -39.03
C ASP A 107 37.31 1.57 -40.02
N GLN A 108 37.45 2.01 -41.26
CA GLN A 108 38.08 1.28 -42.35
C GLN A 108 39.44 1.90 -42.66
N ASP A 109 40.51 1.16 -42.36
CA ASP A 109 41.91 1.55 -42.62
C ASP A 109 42.71 0.30 -43.02
N LYS A 110 42.76 0.06 -44.32
CA LYS A 110 43.27 -1.16 -44.92
C LYS A 110 44.74 -1.00 -45.32
N ALA A 111 45.44 -2.13 -45.44
CA ALA A 111 46.86 -2.09 -45.73
C ALA A 111 47.17 -1.53 -47.14
N ALA A 112 48.24 -0.75 -47.24
CA ALA A 112 48.71 -0.24 -48.53
C ALA A 112 49.05 -1.39 -49.50
N GLY A 113 48.70 -1.22 -50.78
CA GLY A 113 48.99 -2.21 -51.83
C GLY A 113 48.01 -3.37 -51.92
N VAL A 114 46.93 -3.36 -51.13
CA VAL A 114 45.80 -4.30 -51.25
C VAL A 114 44.58 -3.59 -51.86
N SER A 115 43.50 -4.33 -52.13
CA SER A 115 42.23 -3.68 -52.52
C SER A 115 41.78 -2.75 -51.39
N GLY A 116 41.56 -1.47 -51.68
CA GLY A 116 41.01 -0.49 -50.72
C GLY A 116 39.49 -0.51 -50.63
N VAL A 117 38.82 -1.55 -51.13
CA VAL A 117 37.35 -1.67 -51.13
C VAL A 117 36.91 -2.51 -49.94
N TYR A 118 35.86 -2.08 -49.26
CA TYR A 118 35.08 -2.90 -48.34
C TYR A 118 33.59 -2.81 -48.68
N ASN A 119 32.93 -3.96 -48.87
CA ASN A 119 31.49 -4.02 -49.14
C ASN A 119 30.71 -4.27 -47.84
N VAL A 120 29.61 -3.54 -47.63
CA VAL A 120 28.65 -3.80 -46.55
C VAL A 120 27.27 -4.05 -47.16
N GLY A 121 26.51 -5.00 -46.61
CA GLY A 121 25.17 -5.36 -47.06
C GLY A 121 25.17 -6.45 -48.12
N GLU A 122 25.90 -6.25 -49.22
CA GLU A 122 26.05 -7.22 -50.31
C GLU A 122 27.51 -7.69 -50.41
N ALA A 123 27.72 -9.00 -50.32
CA ALA A 123 29.01 -9.63 -50.60
C ALA A 123 29.05 -10.14 -52.05
N GLY A 124 30.19 -9.98 -52.75
CA GLY A 124 30.41 -10.49 -54.11
C GLY A 124 30.37 -12.01 -54.17
N VAL A 125 30.80 -12.69 -53.11
CA VAL A 125 30.65 -14.14 -52.91
C VAL A 125 30.10 -14.35 -51.49
N GLY A 126 29.04 -15.15 -51.34
CA GLY A 126 28.43 -15.33 -50.02
C GLY A 126 27.09 -16.03 -50.09
N SER A 127 26.21 -15.81 -49.12
CA SER A 127 24.84 -16.35 -49.14
C SER A 127 23.99 -15.72 -50.26
N ARG A 128 24.38 -14.52 -50.71
CA ARG A 128 23.68 -13.65 -51.66
C ARG A 128 22.26 -13.30 -51.17
N VAL A 129 22.14 -13.09 -49.85
CA VAL A 129 20.92 -12.65 -49.15
C VAL A 129 21.21 -11.32 -48.45
N ALA A 130 21.04 -10.22 -49.19
CA ALA A 130 21.32 -8.88 -48.71
C ALA A 130 20.13 -8.25 -47.96
N PRO A 131 20.31 -7.15 -47.22
CA PRO A 131 19.18 -6.40 -46.66
C PRO A 131 18.29 -5.80 -47.77
N PRO A 132 17.04 -5.40 -47.45
CA PRO A 132 16.20 -4.61 -48.36
C PRO A 132 16.94 -3.41 -48.94
N LYS A 133 16.68 -3.08 -50.22
CA LYS A 133 17.19 -1.83 -50.81
C LYS A 133 16.64 -0.64 -50.05
N GLY A 134 17.47 0.35 -49.77
CA GLY A 134 17.13 1.54 -48.99
C GLY A 134 16.96 1.31 -47.49
N ALA A 135 17.14 0.08 -46.99
CA ALA A 135 17.28 -0.17 -45.56
C ALA A 135 18.67 0.25 -45.06
N ASP A 136 18.80 0.39 -43.75
CA ASP A 136 20.10 0.61 -43.10
C ASP A 136 20.95 -0.66 -43.26
N TRP A 137 22.01 -0.58 -44.07
CA TRP A 137 22.98 -1.65 -44.28
C TRP A 137 24.12 -1.56 -43.26
N LEU A 138 24.50 -0.32 -42.92
CA LEU A 138 25.39 0.00 -41.81
C LEU A 138 24.71 1.04 -40.93
N THR A 139 24.66 0.77 -39.63
CA THR A 139 24.32 1.74 -38.59
C THR A 139 25.51 1.87 -37.65
N ALA A 140 26.04 3.09 -37.48
CA ALA A 140 27.12 3.41 -36.55
C ALA A 140 26.62 4.42 -35.50
N GLY A 141 26.86 4.13 -34.22
CA GLY A 141 26.57 5.05 -33.12
C GLY A 141 27.65 6.12 -32.91
N GLY A 142 28.79 5.98 -33.57
CA GLY A 142 29.85 6.99 -33.64
C GLY A 142 30.13 7.43 -35.07
N ASN A 143 31.42 7.57 -35.38
CA ASN A 143 31.93 7.97 -36.68
C ASN A 143 31.92 6.82 -37.69
N VAL A 144 31.86 7.17 -38.97
CA VAL A 144 32.17 6.27 -40.09
C VAL A 144 33.39 6.83 -40.81
N THR A 145 34.55 6.24 -40.58
CA THR A 145 35.82 6.71 -41.15
C THR A 145 36.32 5.75 -42.21
N VAL A 146 36.65 6.27 -43.40
CA VAL A 146 37.25 5.51 -44.50
C VAL A 146 38.62 6.12 -44.85
N GLY A 147 39.65 5.27 -44.79
CA GLY A 147 41.04 5.62 -45.07
C GLY A 147 41.26 6.27 -46.43
N SER A 148 42.35 7.04 -46.53
CA SER A 148 42.67 7.78 -47.76
C SER A 148 42.94 6.83 -48.93
N GLY A 149 42.24 7.03 -50.05
CA GLY A 149 42.32 6.16 -51.23
C GLY A 149 41.46 4.90 -51.17
N GLU A 150 40.72 4.71 -50.07
CA GLU A 150 39.82 3.58 -49.86
C GLU A 150 38.36 3.94 -50.12
N ARG A 151 37.51 2.91 -50.24
CA ARG A 151 36.08 3.03 -50.52
C ARG A 151 35.26 2.04 -49.69
N LEU A 152 34.24 2.56 -49.00
CA LEU A 152 33.16 1.78 -48.40
C LEU A 152 31.98 1.72 -49.39
N LEU A 153 31.55 0.53 -49.78
CA LEU A 153 30.45 0.33 -50.73
C LEU A 153 29.21 -0.21 -50.01
N ALA A 154 28.11 0.52 -50.13
CA ALA A 154 26.77 0.11 -49.71
C ALA A 154 25.72 0.76 -50.65
N GLU A 155 25.92 0.59 -51.96
CA GLU A 155 25.31 1.43 -53.01
C GLU A 155 23.77 1.40 -53.04
N ASP A 156 23.18 0.25 -52.73
CA ASP A 156 21.73 0.05 -52.67
C ASP A 156 21.16 0.28 -51.25
N GLY A 157 22.00 0.64 -50.28
CA GLY A 157 21.67 0.76 -48.86
C GLY A 157 21.85 2.14 -48.27
N VAL A 158 21.46 2.25 -47.00
CA VAL A 158 21.71 3.42 -46.16
C VAL A 158 22.90 3.14 -45.23
N VAL A 159 23.82 4.09 -45.17
CA VAL A 159 24.83 4.20 -44.11
C VAL A 159 24.34 5.28 -43.15
N ARG A 160 23.87 4.85 -42.00
CA ARG A 160 23.39 5.71 -40.91
C ARG A 160 24.47 5.87 -39.85
N TYR A 161 24.72 7.10 -39.41
CA TYR A 161 25.80 7.41 -38.47
C TYR A 161 25.40 8.56 -37.53
N ALA A 162 25.84 8.53 -36.28
CA ALA A 162 25.50 9.57 -35.31
C ALA A 162 26.40 10.80 -35.42
N GLU A 163 27.71 10.56 -35.56
CA GLU A 163 28.72 11.61 -35.57
C GLU A 163 29.11 11.99 -37.01
N ASP A 164 30.37 11.84 -37.40
CA ASP A 164 30.85 12.24 -38.71
C ASP A 164 31.06 11.05 -39.65
N ALA A 165 31.06 11.33 -40.96
CA ALA A 165 31.25 10.31 -41.99
C ALA A 165 32.27 10.82 -43.02
N ASP A 166 33.50 10.33 -42.88
CA ASP A 166 34.69 10.82 -43.57
C ASP A 166 35.25 9.79 -44.55
N GLY A 167 35.85 10.29 -45.64
CA GLY A 167 36.41 9.47 -46.71
C GLY A 167 35.41 9.12 -47.83
N THR A 168 35.72 8.10 -48.64
CA THR A 168 34.90 7.75 -49.81
C THR A 168 33.85 6.69 -49.45
N ILE A 169 32.63 7.14 -49.20
CA ILE A 169 31.49 6.28 -48.85
C ILE A 169 30.47 6.31 -50.00
N LEU A 170 30.31 5.18 -50.69
CA LEU A 170 29.38 5.00 -51.81
C LEU A 170 28.08 4.34 -51.31
N ALA A 171 27.19 5.18 -50.76
CA ALA A 171 25.91 4.77 -50.19
C ALA A 171 24.94 5.96 -50.08
N THR A 172 23.68 5.68 -49.74
CA THR A 172 22.81 6.74 -49.21
C THR A 172 23.24 7.07 -47.78
N LYS A 173 23.85 8.24 -47.57
CA LYS A 173 24.29 8.69 -46.24
C LYS A 173 23.15 9.32 -45.44
N ARG A 174 23.07 9.01 -44.14
CA ARG A 174 22.09 9.58 -43.19
C ARG A 174 22.76 9.86 -41.85
N LYS A 175 23.00 11.13 -41.52
CA LYS A 175 23.38 11.54 -40.16
C LYS A 175 22.16 11.52 -39.26
N ASP A 176 22.27 10.89 -38.10
CA ASP A 176 21.20 10.67 -37.14
C ASP A 176 21.82 10.46 -35.75
N PRO A 177 21.84 11.47 -34.86
CA PRO A 177 22.46 11.36 -33.54
C PRO A 177 21.92 10.20 -32.68
N ASP A 178 20.71 9.73 -32.96
CA ASP A 178 20.07 8.62 -32.26
C ASP A 178 20.24 7.27 -32.98
N ALA A 179 21.09 7.18 -34.00
CA ALA A 179 21.25 6.00 -34.87
C ALA A 179 21.39 4.68 -34.09
N ALA A 180 22.19 4.69 -33.01
CA ALA A 180 22.44 3.50 -32.19
C ALA A 180 21.43 3.31 -31.06
N LYS A 181 20.66 4.34 -30.68
CA LYS A 181 19.74 4.32 -29.52
C LYS A 181 18.80 3.11 -29.49
N PRO A 182 18.20 2.66 -30.61
CA PRO A 182 17.33 1.47 -30.61
C PRO A 182 18.04 0.16 -30.26
N TYR A 183 19.36 0.10 -30.42
CA TYR A 183 20.16 -1.12 -30.28
C TYR A 183 20.98 -1.16 -28.99
N ILE A 184 21.05 -0.06 -28.23
CA ILE A 184 21.78 -0.02 -26.95
C ILE A 184 21.31 -1.12 -25.98
N PRO A 185 20.00 -1.33 -25.72
CA PRO A 185 19.55 -2.36 -24.78
C PRO A 185 19.98 -3.78 -25.18
N LEU A 186 20.11 -4.03 -26.48
CA LEU A 186 20.51 -5.33 -27.02
C LEU A 186 21.92 -5.74 -26.56
N ARG A 187 22.80 -4.77 -26.26
CA ARG A 187 24.14 -5.05 -25.72
C ARG A 187 24.07 -5.80 -24.39
N ASP A 188 23.26 -5.30 -23.47
CA ASP A 188 23.09 -5.89 -22.14
C ASP A 188 22.31 -7.21 -22.21
N GLU A 189 21.29 -7.28 -23.06
CA GLU A 189 20.54 -8.52 -23.31
C GLU A 189 21.44 -9.65 -23.83
N LEU A 190 22.31 -9.36 -24.81
CA LEU A 190 23.26 -10.32 -25.36
C LEU A 190 24.33 -10.74 -24.33
N THR A 191 24.82 -9.80 -23.51
CA THR A 191 25.73 -10.12 -22.40
C THR A 191 25.07 -11.08 -21.41
N ALA A 192 23.85 -10.75 -20.97
CA ALA A 192 23.11 -11.57 -20.02
C ALA A 192 22.77 -12.96 -20.58
N ALA A 193 22.34 -13.03 -21.83
CA ALA A 193 22.06 -14.30 -22.49
C ALA A 193 23.32 -15.16 -22.63
N SER A 194 24.43 -14.58 -23.11
CA SER A 194 25.72 -15.27 -23.22
C SER A 194 26.19 -15.85 -21.89
N GLN A 195 26.09 -15.06 -20.81
CA GLN A 195 26.38 -15.51 -19.45
C GLN A 195 25.42 -16.61 -19.00
N CYS A 196 24.12 -16.52 -19.24
CA CYS A 196 23.17 -17.58 -18.88
C CYS A 196 23.34 -18.89 -19.66
N TYR A 197 23.73 -18.82 -20.94
CA TYR A 197 24.00 -19.99 -21.76
C TYR A 197 25.16 -20.82 -21.21
N ALA A 198 26.15 -20.16 -20.61
CA ALA A 198 27.33 -20.82 -20.04
C ALA A 198 27.27 -21.02 -18.53
N HIS A 199 26.71 -20.08 -17.78
CA HIS A 199 26.80 -19.95 -16.32
C HIS A 199 25.43 -19.71 -15.64
N PRO A 200 24.45 -20.61 -15.79
CA PRO A 200 23.18 -20.47 -15.07
C PRO A 200 23.39 -20.44 -13.56
N GLU A 201 22.75 -19.50 -12.87
CA GLU A 201 22.81 -19.35 -11.39
C GLU A 201 24.25 -19.20 -10.83
N GLY A 202 25.19 -18.72 -11.65
CA GLY A 202 26.58 -18.49 -11.25
C GLY A 202 27.47 -19.74 -11.28
N GLY A 203 26.95 -20.90 -11.73
CA GLY A 203 27.72 -22.13 -11.96
C GLY A 203 27.73 -22.53 -13.43
N THR A 204 28.71 -23.31 -13.87
CA THR A 204 28.81 -23.73 -15.28
C THR A 204 27.70 -24.70 -15.66
N ARG A 205 27.03 -24.45 -16.79
CA ARG A 205 25.93 -25.26 -17.34
C ARG A 205 26.40 -26.70 -17.54
N THR A 206 25.57 -27.67 -17.13
CA THR A 206 25.87 -29.08 -17.36
C THR A 206 25.93 -29.38 -18.87
N PRO A 207 27.05 -29.92 -19.39
CA PRO A 207 27.16 -30.28 -20.79
C PRO A 207 26.41 -31.59 -21.10
N THR A 208 25.89 -31.72 -22.32
CA THR A 208 25.29 -32.98 -22.84
C THR A 208 26.28 -33.73 -23.74
N GLY A 209 27.48 -33.18 -23.95
CA GLY A 209 28.52 -33.80 -24.75
C GLY A 209 29.91 -33.47 -24.23
N THR A 210 30.93 -33.99 -24.90
CA THR A 210 32.34 -33.76 -24.57
C THR A 210 33.08 -33.14 -25.75
N ALA A 211 34.02 -32.24 -25.49
CA ALA A 211 34.96 -31.71 -26.48
C ALA A 211 36.38 -32.12 -26.08
N VAL A 212 37.14 -32.70 -27.01
CA VAL A 212 38.54 -33.11 -26.78
C VAL A 212 39.38 -32.89 -28.03
N HIS A 213 40.66 -32.58 -27.85
CA HIS A 213 41.62 -32.72 -28.95
C HIS A 213 41.80 -34.20 -29.30
N ALA A 214 41.59 -34.56 -30.56
CA ALA A 214 41.70 -35.91 -31.09
C ALA A 214 42.24 -35.90 -32.53
N GLY A 215 43.45 -36.40 -32.74
CA GLY A 215 43.97 -36.67 -34.09
C GLY A 215 44.20 -35.45 -34.98
N GLY A 216 44.51 -34.28 -34.42
CA GLY A 216 44.65 -33.03 -35.19
C GLY A 216 43.33 -32.29 -35.44
N GLU A 217 42.29 -32.67 -34.71
CA GLU A 217 40.98 -32.05 -34.70
C GLU A 217 40.53 -31.82 -33.24
N THR A 218 39.63 -30.86 -33.01
CA THR A 218 38.75 -30.87 -31.84
C THR A 218 37.49 -31.66 -32.18
N LEU A 219 37.29 -32.76 -31.45
CA LEU A 219 36.15 -33.65 -31.57
C LEU A 219 35.10 -33.30 -30.50
N PHE A 220 33.94 -32.87 -30.98
CA PHE A 220 32.71 -32.67 -30.20
C PHE A 220 31.84 -33.92 -30.31
N ARG A 221 31.68 -34.66 -29.22
CA ARG A 221 30.83 -35.86 -29.17
C ARG A 221 29.57 -35.59 -28.34
N GLY A 222 28.43 -35.53 -29.00
CA GLY A 222 27.12 -35.43 -28.37
C GLY A 222 26.64 -36.74 -27.77
N ASP A 223 25.52 -36.69 -27.05
CA ASP A 223 24.90 -37.85 -26.40
C ASP A 223 23.99 -38.69 -27.32
N ASN A 224 23.80 -38.30 -28.58
CA ASN A 224 22.83 -38.86 -29.53
C ASN A 224 21.34 -38.73 -29.14
N THR A 225 21.01 -38.01 -28.06
CA THR A 225 19.63 -37.97 -27.54
C THR A 225 19.09 -36.57 -27.32
N SER A 226 19.92 -35.63 -26.85
CA SER A 226 19.47 -34.27 -26.51
C SER A 226 19.26 -33.40 -27.75
N MET A 227 18.12 -32.73 -27.83
CA MET A 227 17.83 -31.75 -28.90
C MET A 227 18.59 -30.42 -28.69
N LEU A 228 19.07 -30.16 -27.48
CA LEU A 228 20.07 -29.14 -27.20
C LEU A 228 21.38 -29.84 -26.82
N GLN A 229 22.36 -29.77 -27.71
CA GLN A 229 23.71 -30.27 -27.48
C GLN A 229 24.58 -29.17 -26.87
N VAL A 230 24.96 -29.34 -25.60
CA VAL A 230 25.79 -28.37 -24.87
C VAL A 230 27.21 -28.91 -24.70
N PHE A 231 28.18 -28.13 -25.15
CA PHE A 231 29.61 -28.39 -24.99
C PHE A 231 30.25 -27.25 -24.21
N ASN A 232 31.01 -27.56 -23.16
CA ASN A 232 31.85 -26.58 -22.48
C ASN A 232 33.31 -26.86 -22.84
N VAL A 233 34.00 -25.84 -23.34
CA VAL A 233 35.38 -25.92 -23.82
C VAL A 233 36.21 -24.89 -23.09
N ASP A 234 37.21 -25.34 -22.35
CA ASP A 234 38.12 -24.51 -21.57
C ASP A 234 39.56 -24.47 -22.14
N PHE A 235 39.72 -24.90 -23.39
CA PHE A 235 40.96 -24.88 -24.16
C PHE A 235 40.80 -24.15 -25.50
N ASP A 236 41.92 -23.78 -26.12
CA ASP A 236 41.94 -23.16 -27.45
C ASP A 236 41.74 -24.21 -28.53
N LEU A 237 40.99 -23.89 -29.59
CA LEU A 237 40.82 -24.78 -30.74
C LEU A 237 42.00 -24.61 -31.70
N VAL A 238 43.17 -25.11 -31.27
CA VAL A 238 44.43 -25.05 -32.00
C VAL A 238 45.14 -26.40 -31.93
N GLY A 239 45.88 -26.74 -32.99
CA GLY A 239 46.73 -27.94 -32.98
C GLY A 239 47.83 -27.83 -31.92
N GLY A 240 48.44 -28.95 -31.54
CA GLY A 240 49.42 -29.01 -30.43
C GLY A 240 50.65 -28.10 -30.55
N SER A 241 50.94 -27.55 -31.72
CA SER A 241 51.98 -26.53 -31.96
C SER A 241 51.46 -25.08 -32.05
N GLY A 242 50.18 -24.85 -31.73
CA GLY A 242 49.45 -23.60 -32.01
C GLY A 242 48.97 -23.47 -33.48
N GLY A 243 49.21 -24.50 -34.29
CA GLY A 243 48.79 -24.56 -35.69
C GLY A 243 47.29 -24.74 -35.87
N GLN A 244 46.85 -24.91 -37.12
CA GLN A 244 45.45 -25.16 -37.41
C GLN A 244 45.03 -26.57 -36.99
N GLU A 245 43.79 -26.73 -36.55
CA GLU A 245 43.16 -28.02 -36.32
C GLU A 245 41.76 -28.13 -36.96
N GLY A 246 41.32 -29.36 -37.17
CA GLY A 246 39.97 -29.65 -37.65
C GLY A 246 38.91 -29.48 -36.56
N ILE A 247 37.65 -29.35 -36.95
CA ILE A 247 36.48 -29.31 -36.07
C ILE A 247 35.53 -30.38 -36.56
N ARG A 248 35.17 -31.30 -35.67
CA ARG A 248 34.32 -32.43 -36.02
C ARG A 248 33.26 -32.66 -34.95
N PHE A 249 32.03 -32.88 -35.40
CA PHE A 249 30.90 -33.23 -34.53
C PHE A 249 30.50 -34.70 -34.78
N GLU A 250 30.31 -35.45 -33.71
CA GLU A 250 29.79 -36.82 -33.71
C GLU A 250 28.57 -36.91 -32.79
N GLY A 251 27.61 -37.77 -33.16
CA GLY A 251 26.48 -38.09 -32.31
C GLY A 251 25.55 -36.92 -32.02
N ILE A 252 25.34 -36.05 -33.01
CA ILE A 252 24.39 -34.95 -32.96
C ILE A 252 23.08 -35.42 -33.60
N PRO A 253 21.93 -35.41 -32.87
CA PRO A 253 20.64 -35.73 -33.46
C PRO A 253 20.26 -34.76 -34.59
N ASP A 254 19.51 -35.26 -35.58
CA ASP A 254 18.98 -34.42 -36.66
C ASP A 254 18.09 -33.31 -36.08
N GLY A 255 18.30 -32.08 -36.56
CA GLY A 255 17.57 -30.91 -36.08
C GLY A 255 18.01 -30.37 -34.72
N ALA A 256 18.95 -31.02 -34.02
CA ALA A 256 19.42 -30.52 -32.73
C ALA A 256 20.13 -29.16 -32.86
N THR A 257 19.96 -28.35 -31.83
CA THR A 257 20.72 -27.12 -31.58
C THR A 257 22.03 -27.45 -30.92
N ILE A 258 23.10 -26.78 -31.34
CA ILE A 258 24.44 -26.99 -30.80
C ILE A 258 24.91 -25.68 -30.17
N LEU A 259 25.08 -25.71 -28.85
CA LEU A 259 25.63 -24.61 -28.06
C LEU A 259 27.03 -25.00 -27.59
N VAL A 260 28.05 -24.33 -28.13
CA VAL A 260 29.43 -24.49 -27.69
C VAL A 260 29.84 -23.30 -26.85
N ASN A 261 29.89 -23.48 -25.53
CA ASN A 261 30.41 -22.50 -24.58
C ASN A 261 31.94 -22.59 -24.53
N ILE A 262 32.64 -21.63 -25.13
CA ILE A 262 34.09 -21.48 -25.03
C ILE A 262 34.40 -20.61 -23.80
N LEU A 263 34.69 -21.25 -22.67
CA LEU A 263 34.85 -20.62 -21.36
C LEU A 263 36.23 -20.00 -21.19
N GLY A 264 36.39 -18.93 -20.42
CA GLY A 264 37.71 -18.35 -20.09
C GLY A 264 38.03 -17.03 -20.81
N SER A 265 39.06 -16.33 -20.33
CA SER A 265 39.27 -14.91 -20.63
C SER A 265 39.95 -14.61 -21.97
N LYS A 266 40.72 -15.55 -22.52
CA LYS A 266 41.37 -15.40 -23.83
C LYS A 266 41.22 -16.68 -24.61
N ARG A 267 40.74 -16.58 -25.85
CA ARG A 267 40.44 -17.76 -26.67
C ARG A 267 40.87 -17.61 -28.12
N THR A 268 41.55 -18.62 -28.61
CA THR A 268 41.96 -18.72 -30.01
C THR A 268 41.29 -19.92 -30.66
N ILE A 269 40.69 -19.69 -31.83
CA ILE A 269 40.28 -20.73 -32.77
C ILE A 269 41.16 -20.57 -34.01
N ASN A 270 41.94 -21.59 -34.34
CA ASN A 270 42.76 -21.65 -35.54
C ASN A 270 42.37 -22.90 -36.33
N THR A 271 41.54 -22.76 -37.36
CA THR A 271 40.93 -23.92 -38.01
C THR A 271 40.95 -23.87 -39.54
N TYR A 272 41.14 -25.06 -40.14
CA TYR A 272 40.96 -25.27 -41.58
C TYR A 272 39.55 -25.76 -41.95
N SER A 273 38.64 -25.84 -40.97
CA SER A 273 37.37 -26.54 -41.12
C SER A 273 36.31 -25.74 -41.87
N GLY A 274 35.43 -26.46 -42.56
CA GLY A 274 34.37 -25.93 -43.39
C GLY A 274 34.82 -25.65 -44.82
N THR A 275 33.93 -25.92 -45.77
CA THR A 275 34.21 -25.83 -47.22
C THR A 275 33.30 -24.82 -47.90
N ILE A 276 33.69 -24.35 -49.08
CA ILE A 276 32.89 -23.39 -49.85
C ILE A 276 31.68 -24.05 -50.55
N ASP A 277 31.79 -25.34 -50.87
CA ASP A 277 30.82 -26.09 -51.67
C ASP A 277 29.70 -26.75 -50.84
N ASP A 278 29.56 -26.36 -49.56
CA ASP A 278 28.63 -26.93 -48.58
C ASP A 278 28.69 -28.47 -48.44
N SER A 279 29.78 -29.11 -48.89
CA SER A 279 29.94 -30.57 -48.86
C SER A 279 30.32 -31.13 -47.47
N SER A 280 30.91 -30.31 -46.60
CA SER A 280 31.39 -30.76 -45.29
C SER A 280 30.24 -31.01 -44.30
N GLN A 281 30.44 -31.94 -43.35
CA GLN A 281 29.47 -32.18 -42.27
C GLN A 281 29.24 -30.93 -41.41
N LEU A 282 30.27 -30.10 -41.22
CA LEU A 282 30.18 -28.89 -40.43
C LEU A 282 29.25 -27.84 -41.08
N ASN A 283 29.24 -27.72 -42.41
CA ASN A 283 28.36 -26.79 -43.13
C ASN A 283 26.87 -27.09 -42.85
N LYS A 284 26.50 -28.37 -42.69
CA LYS A 284 25.12 -28.80 -42.41
C LYS A 284 24.60 -28.39 -41.02
N LEU A 285 25.50 -28.02 -40.12
CA LEU A 285 25.18 -27.60 -38.75
C LEU A 285 25.06 -26.08 -38.61
N ARG A 286 25.51 -25.32 -39.62
CA ARG A 286 25.62 -23.85 -39.64
C ARG A 286 24.42 -23.14 -39.02
N SER A 287 23.20 -23.47 -39.45
CA SER A 287 21.99 -22.76 -39.03
C SER A 287 21.57 -23.05 -37.59
N ARG A 288 22.17 -24.02 -36.90
CA ARG A 288 21.81 -24.40 -35.53
C ARG A 288 23.01 -24.46 -34.58
N LEU A 289 24.19 -24.02 -35.03
CA LEU A 289 25.42 -23.99 -34.27
C LEU A 289 25.67 -22.57 -33.74
N LEU A 290 25.80 -22.43 -32.43
CA LEU A 290 26.19 -21.20 -31.74
C LEU A 290 27.50 -21.42 -30.98
N TRP A 291 28.51 -20.60 -31.30
CA TRP A 291 29.74 -20.46 -30.54
C TRP A 291 29.60 -19.31 -29.55
N ASN A 292 29.47 -19.64 -28.26
CA ASN A 292 29.25 -18.69 -27.18
C ASN A 292 30.55 -18.47 -26.38
N PHE A 293 31.02 -17.22 -26.31
CA PHE A 293 32.18 -16.78 -25.54
C PHE A 293 31.71 -15.87 -24.40
N PRO A 294 31.31 -16.44 -23.25
CA PRO A 294 30.71 -15.68 -22.15
C PRO A 294 31.70 -14.72 -21.49
N ASP A 295 32.95 -15.16 -21.31
CA ASP A 295 33.91 -14.52 -20.40
C ASP A 295 35.06 -13.82 -21.12
N ALA A 296 35.22 -14.09 -22.42
CA ALA A 296 36.45 -13.77 -23.15
C ALA A 296 36.61 -12.26 -23.38
N THR A 297 37.66 -11.68 -22.80
CA THR A 297 38.10 -10.30 -23.08
C THR A 297 38.92 -10.22 -24.37
N SER A 298 39.34 -11.36 -24.91
CA SER A 298 40.02 -11.44 -26.21
C SER A 298 39.67 -12.73 -26.92
N VAL A 299 39.18 -12.60 -28.16
CA VAL A 299 38.83 -13.73 -29.02
C VAL A 299 39.56 -13.58 -30.35
N GLU A 300 40.23 -14.63 -30.81
CA GLU A 300 40.85 -14.67 -32.14
C GLU A 300 40.28 -15.85 -32.93
N VAL A 301 39.63 -15.58 -34.06
CA VAL A 301 39.15 -16.59 -35.00
C VAL A 301 39.94 -16.48 -36.30
N LYS A 302 40.78 -17.48 -36.57
CA LYS A 302 41.71 -17.51 -37.70
C LYS A 302 41.82 -18.91 -38.31
N GLY A 303 42.60 -18.99 -39.38
CA GLY A 303 42.86 -20.23 -40.13
C GLY A 303 42.45 -20.10 -41.58
N THR A 304 42.39 -21.22 -42.29
CA THR A 304 42.12 -21.25 -43.75
C THR A 304 40.73 -21.80 -44.10
N GLY A 305 39.93 -22.19 -43.11
CA GLY A 305 38.59 -22.76 -43.31
C GLY A 305 37.48 -21.72 -43.52
N GLN A 306 36.37 -22.17 -44.10
CA GLN A 306 35.11 -21.43 -44.09
C GLN A 306 34.41 -21.69 -42.75
N PHE A 307 34.62 -20.83 -41.75
CA PHE A 307 34.09 -21.05 -40.40
C PHE A 307 32.57 -21.06 -40.40
N GLN A 308 31.95 -22.02 -39.71
CA GLN A 308 30.51 -22.26 -39.74
C GLN A 308 29.86 -22.03 -38.37
N GLY A 309 28.63 -21.54 -38.39
CA GLY A 309 27.84 -21.30 -37.20
C GLY A 309 27.85 -19.84 -36.78
N SER A 310 26.85 -19.49 -35.98
CA SER A 310 26.74 -18.14 -35.41
C SER A 310 27.67 -17.98 -34.22
N VAL A 311 28.07 -16.75 -33.93
CA VAL A 311 28.99 -16.40 -32.84
C VAL A 311 28.33 -15.39 -31.92
N LEU A 312 28.46 -15.62 -30.61
CA LEU A 312 28.10 -14.67 -29.57
C LEU A 312 29.28 -14.47 -28.62
N VAL A 313 29.86 -13.26 -28.60
CA VAL A 313 30.86 -12.84 -27.62
C VAL A 313 30.19 -11.92 -26.60
N GLY A 314 29.96 -12.42 -25.39
CA GLY A 314 29.11 -11.78 -24.39
C GLY A 314 29.79 -10.74 -23.51
N ASN A 315 31.13 -10.77 -23.42
CA ASN A 315 31.88 -9.84 -22.60
C ASN A 315 32.03 -8.48 -23.30
N GLN A 316 31.46 -7.42 -22.72
CA GLN A 316 31.44 -6.08 -23.31
C GLN A 316 32.84 -5.43 -23.43
N ALA A 317 33.82 -5.91 -22.66
CA ALA A 317 35.21 -5.49 -22.75
C ALA A 317 36.02 -6.28 -23.78
N SER A 318 35.38 -7.16 -24.55
CA SER A 318 36.07 -8.04 -25.49
C SER A 318 36.63 -7.27 -26.68
N MET A 319 37.86 -7.62 -27.05
CA MET A 319 38.44 -7.31 -28.36
C MET A 319 38.44 -8.60 -29.20
N THR A 320 37.53 -8.70 -30.16
CA THR A 320 37.42 -9.85 -31.05
C THR A 320 38.12 -9.60 -32.37
N THR A 321 38.97 -10.52 -32.83
CA THR A 321 39.68 -10.44 -34.12
C THR A 321 39.29 -11.62 -35.00
N VAL A 322 38.82 -11.33 -36.21
CA VAL A 322 38.39 -12.33 -37.19
C VAL A 322 39.24 -12.20 -38.45
N SER A 323 39.85 -13.30 -38.87
CA SER A 323 40.73 -13.37 -40.06
C SER A 323 40.58 -14.62 -40.92
N VAL A 324 39.58 -15.46 -40.62
CA VAL A 324 39.21 -16.59 -41.47
C VAL A 324 38.68 -16.10 -42.82
N PRO A 325 38.90 -16.85 -43.93
CA PRO A 325 38.39 -16.50 -45.25
C PRO A 325 36.89 -16.21 -45.30
N GLY A 326 36.07 -16.90 -44.50
CA GLY A 326 34.65 -16.61 -44.45
C GLY A 326 34.01 -17.02 -43.13
N MET A 327 33.16 -16.13 -42.62
CA MET A 327 32.30 -16.35 -41.46
C MET A 327 30.88 -16.67 -41.92
N ASN A 328 30.46 -17.93 -41.75
CA ASN A 328 29.18 -18.42 -42.26
C ASN A 328 28.17 -18.60 -41.12
N GLY A 329 27.57 -17.49 -40.68
CA GLY A 329 26.62 -17.44 -39.58
C GLY A 329 26.39 -15.99 -39.13
N ARG A 330 25.47 -15.79 -38.19
CA ARG A 330 25.32 -14.48 -37.52
C ARG A 330 26.52 -14.20 -36.64
N PHE A 331 26.89 -12.94 -36.51
CA PHE A 331 28.02 -12.55 -35.67
C PHE A 331 27.64 -11.45 -34.69
N PHE A 332 27.65 -11.78 -33.40
CA PHE A 332 27.29 -10.85 -32.34
C PHE A 332 28.44 -10.74 -31.36
N THR A 333 28.95 -9.53 -31.15
CA THR A 333 29.88 -9.22 -30.06
C THR A 333 29.38 -7.99 -29.31
N THR A 334 29.34 -8.08 -27.99
CA THR A 334 28.97 -6.93 -27.14
C THR A 334 30.16 -6.01 -26.86
N GLY A 335 31.37 -6.41 -27.26
CA GLY A 335 32.58 -5.60 -27.31
C GLY A 335 32.92 -5.13 -28.73
N SER A 336 34.21 -4.92 -29.00
CA SER A 336 34.71 -4.44 -30.29
C SER A 336 35.13 -5.58 -31.22
N LEU A 337 35.11 -5.30 -32.52
CA LEU A 337 35.44 -6.24 -33.59
C LEU A 337 36.55 -5.67 -34.49
N THR A 338 37.59 -6.46 -34.75
CA THR A 338 38.56 -6.24 -35.81
C THR A 338 38.37 -7.30 -36.89
N HIS A 339 37.91 -6.92 -38.07
CA HIS A 339 37.90 -7.77 -39.25
C HIS A 339 39.17 -7.52 -40.06
N THR A 340 39.98 -8.54 -40.22
CA THR A 340 41.32 -8.44 -40.78
C THR A 340 41.67 -9.66 -41.62
N SER A 341 42.93 -9.78 -42.03
CA SER A 341 43.47 -10.92 -42.76
C SER A 341 44.80 -11.36 -42.17
N SER A 342 45.15 -12.64 -42.27
CA SER A 342 46.48 -13.10 -41.91
C SER A 342 47.56 -12.45 -42.78
N ALA A 343 48.73 -12.17 -42.19
CA ALA A 343 49.90 -11.68 -42.94
C ALA A 343 50.36 -12.68 -44.04
N SER A 344 50.21 -13.98 -43.79
CA SER A 344 50.50 -15.07 -44.72
C SER A 344 49.21 -15.76 -45.18
N GLY A 345 48.68 -15.37 -46.35
CA GLY A 345 47.43 -15.90 -46.90
C GLY A 345 46.84 -15.01 -48.00
N GLY A 346 45.78 -15.51 -48.66
CA GLY A 346 45.00 -14.74 -49.64
C GLY A 346 44.14 -13.64 -48.99
N GLY A 347 43.77 -12.62 -49.78
CA GLY A 347 42.74 -11.65 -49.38
C GLY A 347 41.32 -12.17 -49.68
N GLY A 348 40.30 -11.45 -49.22
CA GLY A 348 38.90 -11.88 -49.38
C GLY A 348 38.27 -12.42 -48.10
N GLN A 349 38.63 -11.90 -46.92
CA GLN A 349 37.96 -12.27 -45.67
C GLN A 349 36.58 -11.61 -45.63
N GLU A 350 35.55 -12.43 -45.39
CA GLU A 350 34.14 -12.07 -45.59
C GLU A 350 33.28 -12.53 -44.41
N PHE A 351 32.24 -11.75 -44.07
CA PHE A 351 31.09 -12.24 -43.30
C PHE A 351 29.93 -12.52 -44.24
N HIS A 352 29.37 -13.73 -44.15
CA HIS A 352 28.20 -14.13 -44.91
C HIS A 352 26.95 -14.10 -44.04
N ASN A 353 25.80 -13.89 -44.68
CA ASN A 353 24.53 -13.76 -43.98
C ASN A 353 23.78 -15.10 -43.86
N TYR A 354 24.09 -15.90 -42.84
CA TYR A 354 23.34 -17.14 -42.56
C TYR A 354 22.59 -17.05 -41.23
N PRO A 355 21.32 -17.48 -41.17
CA PRO A 355 20.50 -17.33 -39.97
C PRO A 355 20.90 -18.33 -38.89
N PHE A 356 20.60 -17.97 -37.65
CA PHE A 356 20.53 -18.91 -36.54
C PHE A 356 19.07 -19.29 -36.29
N LEU A 357 18.76 -20.56 -36.41
CA LEU A 357 17.45 -21.18 -36.25
C LEU A 357 17.42 -22.17 -35.08
N GLY A 358 18.47 -22.16 -34.26
CA GLY A 358 18.57 -23.01 -33.08
C GLY A 358 17.73 -22.49 -31.92
N ASP A 359 17.30 -23.45 -31.11
CA ASP A 359 16.54 -23.31 -29.88
C ASP A 359 17.51 -23.34 -28.69
N LEU A 360 17.72 -22.19 -28.04
CA LEU A 360 18.65 -22.03 -26.92
C LEU A 360 17.94 -22.22 -25.57
N PRO A 361 18.69 -22.48 -24.47
CA PRO A 361 18.11 -22.52 -23.13
C PRO A 361 17.22 -21.31 -22.84
N ASP A 362 16.11 -21.51 -22.14
CA ASP A 362 15.33 -20.39 -21.62
C ASP A 362 16.20 -19.61 -20.64
N CYS A 363 16.73 -18.52 -21.14
CA CYS A 363 17.53 -17.57 -20.38
C CYS A 363 16.70 -16.35 -20.05
N ALA A 364 15.39 -16.53 -19.81
CA ALA A 364 14.54 -15.51 -19.22
C ALA A 364 15.20 -14.99 -17.94
N THR A 365 16.03 -13.97 -18.11
CA THR A 365 16.22 -12.94 -17.13
C THR A 365 14.83 -12.36 -16.98
N THR A 366 14.16 -12.76 -15.91
CA THR A 366 13.28 -11.76 -15.28
C THR A 366 14.20 -10.56 -15.12
N PRO A 367 13.92 -9.39 -15.75
CA PRO A 367 14.73 -8.20 -15.52
C PRO A 367 14.90 -8.10 -14.01
N ALA A 368 16.14 -7.98 -13.51
CA ALA A 368 16.32 -7.92 -12.07
C ALA A 368 15.45 -6.77 -11.56
N THR A 369 14.36 -7.13 -10.88
CA THR A 369 13.41 -6.18 -10.34
C THR A 369 13.64 -6.08 -8.86
N GLY A 370 13.43 -4.90 -8.32
CA GLY A 370 13.42 -4.67 -6.88
C GLY A 370 12.26 -3.76 -6.51
N GLU A 371 11.94 -3.74 -5.23
CA GLU A 371 10.90 -2.87 -4.70
C GLU A 371 11.41 -1.43 -4.60
N VAL A 372 10.67 -0.47 -5.15
CA VAL A 372 10.85 0.96 -4.88
C VAL A 372 9.67 1.41 -4.03
N LYS A 373 9.94 1.93 -2.84
CA LYS A 373 8.94 2.23 -1.81
C LYS A 373 9.00 3.69 -1.34
N VAL A 374 7.82 4.26 -1.06
CA VAL A 374 7.68 5.47 -0.27
C VAL A 374 7.00 5.15 1.06
N VAL A 375 7.51 5.70 2.15
CA VAL A 375 6.95 5.57 3.50
C VAL A 375 6.42 6.92 3.95
N LYS A 376 5.09 7.02 4.05
CA LYS A 376 4.35 8.24 4.36
C LYS A 376 4.02 8.35 5.84
N THR A 377 4.48 9.42 6.47
CA THR A 377 4.23 9.70 7.90
C THR A 377 3.72 11.12 8.17
N ASP A 378 3.15 11.28 9.36
CA ASP A 378 2.84 12.57 9.99
C ASP A 378 4.15 13.27 10.36
N GLU A 379 4.29 14.55 9.99
CA GLU A 379 5.52 15.32 10.23
C GLU A 379 5.82 15.53 11.73
N ASP A 380 4.79 15.71 12.55
CA ASP A 380 4.94 16.06 13.96
C ASP A 380 5.02 14.82 14.87
N GLY A 381 4.21 13.80 14.57
CA GLY A 381 4.06 12.58 15.37
C GLY A 381 4.76 11.35 14.82
N GLY A 382 5.18 11.35 13.55
CA GLY A 382 5.82 10.20 12.89
C GLY A 382 4.87 9.03 12.59
N GLU A 383 3.58 9.16 12.90
CA GLU A 383 2.58 8.11 12.67
C GLU A 383 2.38 7.85 11.17
N PRO A 384 2.18 6.58 10.75
CA PRO A 384 1.94 6.24 9.35
C PRO A 384 0.63 6.84 8.81
N LEU A 385 0.65 7.33 7.58
CA LEU A 385 -0.50 7.98 6.95
C LEU A 385 -1.07 7.18 5.77
N LYS A 386 -2.29 6.66 5.95
CA LYS A 386 -3.08 6.02 4.90
C LYS A 386 -3.75 7.04 3.96
N GLY A 387 -3.78 6.74 2.68
CA GLY A 387 -4.58 7.46 1.67
C GLY A 387 -3.90 8.67 1.02
N ALA A 388 -2.56 8.78 1.08
CA ALA A 388 -1.82 9.65 0.18
C ALA A 388 -1.76 8.99 -1.21
N GLU A 389 -1.87 9.76 -2.29
CA GLU A 389 -1.74 9.26 -3.66
C GLU A 389 -0.42 9.74 -4.27
N PHE A 390 0.30 8.81 -4.89
CA PHE A 390 1.62 9.01 -5.46
C PHE A 390 1.72 8.49 -6.90
N GLU A 391 2.50 9.18 -7.72
CA GLU A 391 3.00 8.69 -9.00
C GLU A 391 4.46 8.24 -8.85
N LEU A 392 4.81 7.10 -9.45
CA LEU A 392 6.20 6.68 -9.62
C LEU A 392 6.68 7.08 -11.02
N TRP A 393 7.88 7.65 -11.09
CA TRP A 393 8.50 8.07 -12.34
C TRP A 393 9.92 7.50 -12.44
N ARG A 394 10.31 7.07 -13.63
CA ARG A 394 11.66 6.60 -13.96
C ARG A 394 12.39 7.68 -14.72
N GLU A 395 13.61 7.98 -14.28
CA GLU A 395 14.57 8.81 -15.00
C GLU A 395 14.81 8.23 -16.39
N SER A 396 14.45 8.95 -17.44
CA SER A 396 14.54 8.44 -18.82
C SER A 396 15.10 9.41 -19.85
N ASN A 397 15.28 10.67 -19.50
CA ASN A 397 15.78 11.71 -20.39
C ASN A 397 17.24 12.13 -20.07
N GLY A 398 17.77 11.73 -18.91
CA GLY A 398 19.14 12.02 -18.50
C GLY A 398 19.33 13.42 -17.90
N VAL A 399 18.26 14.05 -17.41
CA VAL A 399 18.28 15.40 -16.83
C VAL A 399 17.98 15.32 -15.33
N ASP A 400 18.91 15.77 -14.49
CA ASP A 400 18.76 15.68 -13.04
C ASP A 400 17.43 16.23 -12.49
N GLY A 401 16.75 15.40 -11.69
CA GLY A 401 15.47 15.70 -11.06
C GLY A 401 14.29 15.15 -11.86
N LEU A 402 13.06 15.29 -11.32
CA LEU A 402 11.87 14.80 -12.01
C LEU A 402 11.32 15.85 -13.01
N GLN A 403 11.18 15.49 -14.29
CA GLN A 403 10.45 16.27 -15.30
C GLN A 403 9.18 15.57 -15.76
N THR A 404 8.03 16.00 -15.22
CA THR A 404 6.70 15.43 -15.56
C THR A 404 6.07 15.98 -16.86
N GLY A 405 6.77 16.84 -17.60
CA GLY A 405 6.28 17.45 -18.85
C GLY A 405 7.40 18.19 -19.60
N GLY A 406 7.13 18.62 -20.83
CA GLY A 406 8.13 19.19 -21.75
C GLY A 406 8.26 18.35 -23.03
N ASP A 407 9.27 18.64 -23.84
CA ASP A 407 9.52 17.93 -25.11
C ASP A 407 10.10 16.51 -24.89
N ASP A 408 10.73 16.25 -23.74
CA ASP A 408 11.29 14.95 -23.35
C ASP A 408 11.11 14.69 -21.83
N PRO A 409 9.90 14.35 -21.36
CA PRO A 409 9.63 14.10 -19.95
C PRO A 409 10.15 12.72 -19.50
N ASP A 410 10.29 12.56 -18.18
CA ASP A 410 10.50 11.26 -17.57
C ASP A 410 9.35 10.29 -17.81
N THR A 411 9.61 8.99 -17.65
CA THR A 411 8.60 7.96 -17.90
C THR A 411 7.81 7.65 -16.64
N LYS A 412 6.50 7.89 -16.64
CA LYS A 412 5.60 7.43 -15.57
C LYS A 412 5.53 5.90 -15.54
N VAL A 413 5.62 5.33 -14.34
CA VAL A 413 5.65 3.89 -14.10
C VAL A 413 4.35 3.43 -13.47
N GLY A 414 3.63 2.57 -14.18
CA GLY A 414 2.39 1.96 -13.70
C GLY A 414 1.28 2.96 -13.37
N ASP A 415 0.34 2.49 -12.56
CA ASP A 415 -0.79 3.28 -12.05
C ASP A 415 -0.40 4.06 -10.78
N ASP A 416 -1.20 5.06 -10.45
CA ASP A 416 -1.08 5.80 -9.19
C ASP A 416 -1.20 4.85 -8.00
N CYS A 417 -0.36 5.06 -7.00
CA CYS A 417 -0.26 4.23 -5.82
C CYS A 417 -0.80 4.98 -4.60
N VAL A 418 -1.63 4.30 -3.81
CA VAL A 418 -2.27 4.87 -2.61
C VAL A 418 -1.67 4.24 -1.37
N THR A 419 -1.24 5.05 -0.41
CA THR A 419 -0.61 4.52 0.81
C THR A 419 -1.61 3.72 1.65
N GLU A 420 -1.17 2.55 2.12
CA GLU A 420 -1.97 1.65 2.94
C GLU A 420 -1.93 2.03 4.44
N ALA A 421 -2.47 1.18 5.31
CA ALA A 421 -2.57 1.46 6.75
C ALA A 421 -1.22 1.75 7.43
N GLN A 422 -0.14 1.17 6.92
CA GLN A 422 1.23 1.35 7.38
C GLN A 422 1.91 2.58 6.76
N GLY A 423 1.19 3.37 5.96
CA GLY A 423 1.75 4.52 5.25
C GLY A 423 2.64 4.14 4.07
N GLU A 424 2.69 2.87 3.69
CA GLU A 424 3.57 2.39 2.63
C GLU A 424 2.85 2.37 1.27
N CYS A 425 3.62 2.68 0.24
CA CYS A 425 3.25 2.51 -1.15
C CYS A 425 4.51 2.05 -1.91
N ALA A 426 4.40 0.96 -2.66
CA ALA A 426 5.54 0.30 -3.28
C ALA A 426 5.20 -0.26 -4.66
N GLN A 427 6.18 -0.29 -5.55
CA GLN A 427 6.10 -1.01 -6.83
C GLN A 427 7.37 -1.82 -7.07
N THR A 428 7.22 -3.00 -7.67
CA THR A 428 8.34 -3.82 -8.13
C THR A 428 8.69 -3.46 -9.56
N VAL A 429 9.88 -2.90 -9.77
CA VAL A 429 10.29 -2.30 -11.05
C VAL A 429 11.69 -2.76 -11.45
N PRO A 430 12.07 -2.68 -12.73
CA PRO A 430 13.44 -2.96 -13.17
C PRO A 430 14.47 -2.06 -12.50
N LEU A 431 15.75 -2.43 -12.58
CA LEU A 431 16.85 -1.54 -12.15
C LEU A 431 16.78 -0.16 -12.85
N GLY A 432 17.15 0.90 -12.13
CA GLY A 432 17.12 2.27 -12.62
C GLY A 432 16.99 3.32 -11.50
N THR A 433 16.90 4.58 -11.91
CA THR A 433 16.69 5.72 -11.02
C THR A 433 15.24 6.16 -11.04
N TYR A 434 14.66 6.37 -9.86
CA TYR A 434 13.23 6.61 -9.69
C TYR A 434 12.93 7.81 -8.80
N TYR A 435 11.75 8.41 -9.00
CA TYR A 435 11.20 9.47 -8.16
C TYR A 435 9.74 9.17 -7.81
N TRP A 436 9.37 9.42 -6.56
CA TRP A 436 7.98 9.45 -6.12
C TRP A 436 7.46 10.89 -6.12
N ARG A 437 6.27 11.12 -6.67
CA ARG A 437 5.60 12.43 -6.65
C ARG A 437 4.24 12.32 -5.98
N GLU A 438 4.04 13.04 -4.88
CA GLU A 438 2.75 13.06 -4.20
C GLU A 438 1.77 13.96 -4.98
N THR A 439 0.72 13.36 -5.51
CA THR A 439 -0.32 14.09 -6.26
C THR A 439 -1.43 14.56 -5.34
N LYS A 440 -1.73 13.80 -4.26
CA LYS A 440 -2.78 14.10 -3.30
C LYS A 440 -2.39 13.71 -1.88
N ALA A 441 -2.52 14.67 -0.96
CA ALA A 441 -2.32 14.44 0.46
C ALA A 441 -3.43 13.61 1.11
N PRO A 442 -3.15 12.87 2.19
CA PRO A 442 -4.16 12.23 3.03
C PRO A 442 -5.20 13.23 3.54
N LYS A 443 -6.39 12.73 3.88
CA LYS A 443 -7.46 13.56 4.45
C LYS A 443 -6.99 14.24 5.74
N GLY A 444 -7.14 15.56 5.80
CA GLY A 444 -6.73 16.36 6.98
C GLY A 444 -5.26 16.79 6.96
N TYR A 445 -4.53 16.55 5.87
CA TYR A 445 -3.13 16.94 5.70
C TYR A 445 -2.94 17.92 4.54
N GLU A 446 -1.88 18.71 4.62
CA GLU A 446 -1.41 19.57 3.54
C GLU A 446 -0.50 18.79 2.58
N ARG A 447 -0.58 19.08 1.28
CA ARG A 447 0.35 18.49 0.31
C ARG A 447 1.70 19.22 0.42
N PRO A 448 2.82 18.50 0.52
CA PRO A 448 4.12 19.12 0.76
C PRO A 448 4.56 19.93 -0.46
N THR A 449 5.49 20.85 -0.24
CA THR A 449 6.18 21.60 -1.30
C THR A 449 7.66 21.71 -0.90
N PRO A 450 8.59 21.02 -1.59
CA PRO A 450 8.38 20.20 -2.79
C PRO A 450 7.59 18.90 -2.51
N ASN A 451 6.91 18.39 -3.54
CA ASN A 451 6.12 17.14 -3.48
C ASN A 451 6.78 15.97 -4.23
N VAL A 452 8.10 16.03 -4.43
CA VAL A 452 8.89 15.02 -5.13
C VAL A 452 9.93 14.46 -4.15
N PHE A 453 10.08 13.14 -4.15
CA PHE A 453 10.93 12.38 -3.24
C PHE A 453 11.82 11.43 -4.05
N GLY A 454 13.13 11.61 -3.93
CA GLY A 454 14.15 10.90 -4.71
C GLY A 454 15.38 11.78 -4.94
N PRO A 455 16.32 11.34 -5.79
CA PRO A 455 16.29 10.11 -6.57
C PRO A 455 16.43 8.84 -5.70
N LEU A 456 15.84 7.73 -6.13
CA LEU A 456 16.09 6.39 -5.61
C LEU A 456 16.80 5.55 -6.67
N GLU A 457 18.03 5.13 -6.41
CA GLU A 457 18.81 4.28 -7.32
C GLU A 457 18.65 2.80 -6.98
N LEU A 458 17.86 2.09 -7.80
CA LEU A 458 17.70 0.65 -7.72
C LEU A 458 18.73 -0.04 -8.63
N THR A 459 19.67 -0.76 -8.01
CA THR A 459 20.81 -1.43 -8.68
C THR A 459 20.78 -2.93 -8.41
N GLY A 460 21.58 -3.71 -9.14
CA GLY A 460 21.66 -5.15 -8.92
C GLY A 460 22.11 -5.52 -7.49
N ALA A 461 22.86 -4.63 -6.82
CA ALA A 461 23.38 -4.87 -5.47
C ALA A 461 22.30 -4.73 -4.37
N ASN A 462 21.28 -3.90 -4.59
CA ASN A 462 20.21 -3.63 -3.61
C ASN A 462 18.83 -4.13 -4.06
N ALA A 463 18.70 -4.71 -5.26
CA ALA A 463 17.42 -5.16 -5.80
C ALA A 463 16.65 -6.14 -4.90
N SER A 464 17.36 -7.02 -4.18
CA SER A 464 16.74 -7.98 -3.25
C SER A 464 16.21 -7.33 -1.96
N GLU A 465 16.79 -6.20 -1.55
CA GLU A 465 16.35 -5.43 -0.37
C GLU A 465 15.33 -4.35 -0.74
N GLY A 466 15.37 -3.89 -1.99
CA GLY A 466 14.62 -2.72 -2.46
C GLY A 466 15.23 -1.40 -2.00
N VAL A 467 14.61 -0.30 -2.41
CA VAL A 467 14.97 1.06 -2.01
C VAL A 467 13.74 1.79 -1.49
N SER A 468 13.94 2.64 -0.48
CA SER A 468 12.85 3.31 0.20
C SER A 468 13.18 4.77 0.49
N VAL A 469 12.19 5.67 0.36
CA VAL A 469 12.31 7.09 0.73
C VAL A 469 11.20 7.50 1.72
N PRO A 470 11.50 8.27 2.78
CA PRO A 470 10.48 8.84 3.66
C PRO A 470 9.80 10.06 3.03
N ALA A 471 8.50 10.22 3.29
CA ALA A 471 7.71 11.39 2.89
C ALA A 471 6.78 11.85 4.03
N THR A 472 6.92 13.09 4.51
CA THR A 472 6.12 13.62 5.63
C THR A 472 5.08 14.64 5.17
N ASN A 473 3.91 14.68 5.82
CA ASN A 473 2.91 15.75 5.62
C ASN A 473 2.59 16.41 6.94
N ARG A 474 2.47 17.73 6.90
CA ARG A 474 1.93 18.51 7.99
C ARG A 474 0.42 18.34 8.07
N LYS A 475 -0.08 18.13 9.28
CA LYS A 475 -1.53 18.11 9.53
C LYS A 475 -2.10 19.50 9.32
N LYS A 476 -3.24 19.60 8.62
CA LYS A 476 -3.97 20.85 8.48
C LYS A 476 -4.40 21.31 9.87
N GLU A 477 -4.15 22.57 10.17
CA GLU A 477 -4.72 23.20 11.35
C GLU A 477 -6.24 23.33 11.14
N GLU A 478 -7.00 22.40 11.71
CA GLU A 478 -8.45 22.54 11.83
C GLU A 478 -8.71 23.78 12.69
N PRO A 479 -9.48 24.78 12.21
CA PRO A 479 -9.88 25.89 13.06
C PRO A 479 -10.69 25.30 14.21
N SER A 480 -10.12 25.33 15.42
CA SER A 480 -10.86 24.96 16.62
C SER A 480 -12.13 25.79 16.69
N VAL A 481 -13.28 25.17 16.42
CA VAL A 481 -14.57 25.82 16.59
C VAL A 481 -14.72 26.03 18.09
N LYS A 482 -14.40 27.26 18.54
CA LYS A 482 -14.46 27.61 19.95
C LYS A 482 -15.89 27.31 20.45
N GLU A 483 -15.98 26.52 21.52
CA GLU A 483 -17.24 26.20 22.18
C GLU A 483 -17.56 27.24 23.23
N GLY A 484 -18.85 27.54 23.38
CA GLY A 484 -19.36 28.58 24.28
C GLY A 484 -20.48 28.05 25.16
N PRO A 485 -20.76 28.71 26.29
CA PRO A 485 -21.73 28.18 27.23
C PRO A 485 -23.16 28.58 26.91
N VAL A 486 -24.09 27.65 27.10
CA VAL A 486 -25.54 27.88 27.04
C VAL A 486 -26.12 27.58 28.43
N THR A 487 -26.74 28.58 29.05
CA THR A 487 -27.14 28.54 30.48
C THR A 487 -28.64 28.80 30.66
N VAL A 488 -29.31 27.99 31.48
CA VAL A 488 -30.67 28.27 31.97
C VAL A 488 -30.63 28.74 33.42
N HIS A 489 -31.34 29.82 33.72
CA HIS A 489 -31.53 30.38 35.06
C HIS A 489 -32.96 30.15 35.53
N LYS A 490 -33.13 29.16 36.40
CA LYS A 490 -34.40 28.79 37.01
C LYS A 490 -34.75 29.69 38.19
N LYS A 491 -35.93 30.32 38.13
CA LYS A 491 -36.44 31.19 39.18
C LYS A 491 -37.89 30.89 39.54
N ASP A 492 -38.26 31.32 40.74
CA ASP A 492 -39.62 31.42 41.23
C ASP A 492 -40.33 32.57 40.50
N GLN A 493 -41.48 32.29 39.91
CA GLN A 493 -42.21 33.26 39.08
C GLN A 493 -42.67 34.50 39.86
N ASP A 494 -43.00 34.37 41.15
CA ASP A 494 -43.60 35.44 41.94
C ASP A 494 -42.55 36.26 42.70
N THR A 495 -41.48 35.61 43.17
CA THR A 495 -40.45 36.21 44.03
C THR A 495 -39.13 36.46 43.31
N GLY A 496 -38.92 35.90 42.12
CA GLY A 496 -37.68 36.00 41.36
C GLY A 496 -36.49 35.26 41.97
N LYS A 497 -36.69 34.52 43.08
CA LYS A 497 -35.62 33.80 43.77
C LYS A 497 -35.15 32.60 42.95
N PRO A 498 -33.85 32.26 42.97
CA PRO A 498 -33.33 31.10 42.25
C PRO A 498 -33.89 29.79 42.81
N LEU A 499 -34.16 28.83 41.93
CA LEU A 499 -34.70 27.51 42.30
C LEU A 499 -33.72 26.37 41.99
N PRO A 500 -33.12 25.74 43.03
CA PRO A 500 -32.36 24.51 42.87
C PRO A 500 -33.26 23.29 42.63
N GLY A 501 -32.74 22.29 41.92
CA GLY A 501 -33.38 20.98 41.77
C GLY A 501 -34.33 20.80 40.59
N ALA A 502 -34.45 21.79 39.69
CA ALA A 502 -35.11 21.58 38.40
C ALA A 502 -34.19 20.77 37.48
N VAL A 503 -34.75 19.86 36.67
CA VAL A 503 -33.97 19.07 35.70
C VAL A 503 -34.30 19.55 34.28
N PHE A 504 -33.26 19.80 33.48
CA PHE A 504 -33.38 20.25 32.11
C PHE A 504 -32.60 19.35 31.15
N GLN A 505 -33.12 19.17 29.92
CA GLN A 505 -32.38 18.63 28.78
C GLN A 505 -32.15 19.75 27.76
N LEU A 506 -30.91 19.91 27.29
CA LEU A 506 -30.59 20.82 26.18
C LEU A 506 -30.87 20.12 24.85
N TRP A 507 -31.43 20.84 23.89
CA TRP A 507 -31.64 20.40 22.51
C TRP A 507 -31.05 21.41 21.54
N ARG A 508 -30.52 20.93 20.42
CA ARG A 508 -30.01 21.74 19.32
C ARG A 508 -30.93 21.59 18.11
N GLU A 509 -31.32 22.72 17.51
CA GLU A 509 -32.04 22.73 16.23
C GLU A 509 -31.12 22.14 15.15
N THR A 510 -31.45 20.97 14.60
CA THR A 510 -30.57 20.25 13.65
C THR A 510 -31.22 19.94 12.30
N ASN A 511 -32.55 19.99 12.22
CA ASN A 511 -33.30 19.69 10.99
C ASN A 511 -33.58 20.93 10.11
N GLY A 512 -33.17 22.12 10.57
CA GLY A 512 -33.37 23.39 9.86
C GLY A 512 -34.82 23.92 9.87
N THR A 513 -35.72 23.30 10.63
CA THR A 513 -37.09 23.77 10.83
C THR A 513 -37.17 24.62 12.09
N PRO A 514 -37.59 25.91 12.02
CA PRO A 514 -37.64 26.77 13.20
C PRO A 514 -38.52 26.22 14.33
N GLY A 515 -37.95 26.18 15.54
CA GLY A 515 -38.63 25.67 16.75
C GLY A 515 -38.08 24.32 17.19
N LEU A 516 -38.51 23.84 18.37
CA LEU A 516 -38.07 22.54 18.87
C LEU A 516 -38.98 21.40 18.38
N GLN A 517 -38.43 20.42 17.65
CA GLN A 517 -39.10 19.17 17.26
C GLN A 517 -38.47 17.95 17.94
N ARG A 518 -39.06 17.49 19.06
CA ARG A 518 -38.55 16.34 19.85
C ARG A 518 -38.91 14.95 19.29
N GLY A 519 -39.67 14.89 18.19
CA GLY A 519 -40.14 13.64 17.59
C GLY A 519 -40.59 13.86 16.15
N GLY A 520 -40.92 12.77 15.43
CA GLY A 520 -41.21 12.80 13.99
C GLY A 520 -40.13 12.11 13.18
N ALA A 521 -40.17 12.27 11.85
CA ALA A 521 -39.21 11.65 10.93
C ALA A 521 -37.81 12.28 10.98
N ASP A 522 -37.71 13.55 11.41
CA ASP A 522 -36.44 14.29 11.49
C ASP A 522 -36.42 15.19 12.75
N PRO A 523 -36.24 14.61 13.96
CA PRO A 523 -36.24 15.35 15.21
C PRO A 523 -34.91 16.10 15.46
N ASP A 524 -34.98 17.13 16.28
CA ASP A 524 -33.83 17.84 16.82
C ASP A 524 -32.98 16.97 17.75
N THR A 525 -31.73 17.35 17.95
CA THR A 525 -30.75 16.52 18.68
C THR A 525 -30.57 16.99 20.13
N ALA A 526 -30.85 16.11 21.09
CA ALA A 526 -30.51 16.32 22.50
C ALA A 526 -28.98 16.44 22.70
N GLN A 527 -28.55 17.44 23.47
CA GLN A 527 -27.14 17.73 23.75
C GLN A 527 -26.82 17.42 25.21
N GLY A 528 -25.77 16.61 25.43
CA GLY A 528 -25.33 16.26 26.78
C GLY A 528 -26.36 15.46 27.58
N SER A 529 -26.03 15.20 28.84
CA SER A 529 -26.95 14.56 29.79
C SER A 529 -27.88 15.60 30.43
N PRO A 530 -29.07 15.21 30.93
CA PRO A 530 -29.93 16.12 31.67
C PRO A 530 -29.18 16.75 32.85
N CYS A 531 -29.23 18.07 32.96
CA CYS A 531 -28.60 18.82 34.03
C CYS A 531 -29.61 19.17 35.13
N THR A 532 -29.13 19.34 36.36
CA THR A 532 -29.96 19.80 37.49
C THR A 532 -29.52 21.18 37.95
N THR A 533 -30.47 22.08 38.20
CA THR A 533 -30.15 23.45 38.64
C THR A 533 -29.52 23.46 40.03
N ASN A 534 -28.41 24.18 40.17
CA ASN A 534 -27.67 24.30 41.43
C ASN A 534 -28.33 25.28 42.42
N ALA A 535 -27.68 25.54 43.57
CA ALA A 535 -28.18 26.49 44.59
C ALA A 535 -28.44 27.92 44.08
N LYS A 536 -27.81 28.33 42.97
CA LYS A 536 -28.03 29.62 42.30
C LYS A 536 -29.11 29.54 41.20
N GLY A 537 -29.80 28.41 41.10
CA GLY A 537 -30.82 28.15 40.07
C GLY A 537 -30.24 27.98 38.67
N ALA A 538 -28.93 27.78 38.51
CA ALA A 538 -28.31 27.70 37.19
C ALA A 538 -28.02 26.27 36.77
N CYS A 539 -28.25 25.97 35.49
CA CYS A 539 -27.67 24.83 34.78
C CYS A 539 -26.99 25.36 33.49
N ARG A 540 -25.86 24.75 33.12
CA ARG A 540 -25.04 25.16 31.97
C ARG A 540 -24.48 23.95 31.23
N GLU A 541 -24.40 24.06 29.91
CA GLU A 541 -23.65 23.17 29.01
C GLU A 541 -22.71 24.01 28.13
N THR A 542 -21.64 23.40 27.64
CA THR A 542 -20.68 24.03 26.70
C THR A 542 -20.84 23.37 25.34
N VAL A 543 -21.15 24.15 24.31
CA VAL A 543 -21.53 23.65 22.98
C VAL A 543 -20.99 24.54 21.88
N LYS A 544 -20.95 24.02 20.65
CA LYS A 544 -20.58 24.79 19.44
C LYS A 544 -21.63 25.84 19.09
N PRO A 545 -21.32 26.84 18.24
CA PRO A 545 -22.33 27.75 17.71
C PRO A 545 -23.55 27.02 17.09
N GLY A 546 -24.75 27.57 17.33
CA GLY A 546 -26.02 26.98 16.92
C GLY A 546 -27.22 27.56 17.67
N THR A 547 -28.41 27.09 17.31
CA THR A 547 -29.68 27.43 17.97
C THR A 547 -30.09 26.31 18.92
N TYR A 548 -30.44 26.68 20.15
CA TYR A 548 -30.69 25.73 21.24
C TYR A 548 -31.99 25.99 21.99
N TYR A 549 -32.51 24.95 22.64
CA TYR A 549 -33.68 24.99 23.50
C TYR A 549 -33.44 24.20 24.78
N TRP A 550 -33.80 24.78 25.92
CA TRP A 550 -33.85 24.08 27.20
C TRP A 550 -35.24 23.52 27.43
N VAL A 551 -35.33 22.24 27.77
CA VAL A 551 -36.59 21.57 28.11
C VAL A 551 -36.58 21.17 29.57
N GLU A 552 -37.47 21.73 30.38
CA GLU A 552 -37.63 21.31 31.77
C GLU A 552 -38.36 19.98 31.81
N THR A 553 -37.68 18.93 32.27
CA THR A 553 -38.24 17.59 32.36
C THR A 553 -38.77 17.29 33.76
N LYS A 554 -38.33 18.06 34.76
CA LYS A 554 -38.78 17.94 36.16
C LYS A 554 -38.70 19.29 36.87
N ALA A 555 -39.83 19.74 37.42
CA ALA A 555 -39.89 20.92 38.26
C ALA A 555 -39.19 20.72 39.62
N PRO A 556 -38.69 21.79 40.26
CA PRO A 556 -38.27 21.77 41.66
C PRO A 556 -39.40 21.32 42.59
N ASN A 557 -39.04 20.76 43.74
CA ASN A 557 -40.01 20.34 44.75
C ASN A 557 -40.93 21.50 45.19
N GLY A 558 -42.25 21.29 45.13
CA GLY A 558 -43.26 22.28 45.50
C GLY A 558 -43.57 23.32 44.41
N TYR A 559 -43.10 23.09 43.19
CA TYR A 559 -43.37 23.92 42.02
C TYR A 559 -44.07 23.10 40.93
N GLU A 560 -44.91 23.78 40.17
CA GLU A 560 -45.59 23.21 39.00
C GLU A 560 -44.59 23.13 37.82
N LEU A 561 -44.66 22.05 37.05
CA LEU A 561 -43.94 21.96 35.77
C LEU A 561 -44.67 22.83 34.75
N PRO A 562 -44.02 23.81 34.11
CA PRO A 562 -44.66 24.70 33.16
C PRO A 562 -45.09 23.93 31.91
N ASP A 563 -46.19 24.37 31.28
CA ASP A 563 -46.65 23.88 29.98
C ASP A 563 -46.91 25.08 29.06
N PRO A 564 -46.09 25.30 28.01
CA PRO A 564 -44.99 24.45 27.55
C PRO A 564 -43.72 24.56 28.42
N ALA A 565 -43.05 23.42 28.62
CA ALA A 565 -41.79 23.32 29.37
C ALA A 565 -40.53 23.63 28.53
N VAL A 566 -40.63 24.50 27.52
CA VAL A 566 -39.57 24.76 26.52
C VAL A 566 -39.14 26.22 26.59
N PHE A 567 -37.82 26.44 26.66
CA PHE A 567 -37.21 27.76 26.82
C PHE A 567 -36.14 28.00 25.75
N GLY A 568 -36.36 29.00 24.90
CA GLY A 568 -35.52 29.34 23.76
C GLY A 568 -36.32 30.07 22.67
N PRO A 569 -35.73 30.27 21.47
CA PRO A 569 -34.40 29.84 21.05
C PRO A 569 -33.27 30.59 21.76
N LEU A 570 -32.15 29.89 22.03
CA LEU A 570 -30.87 30.48 22.41
C LEU A 570 -29.93 30.35 21.21
N VAL A 571 -29.57 31.47 20.59
CA VAL A 571 -28.64 31.49 19.46
C VAL A 571 -27.24 31.80 19.97
N LEU A 572 -26.33 30.84 19.85
CA LEU A 572 -24.91 31.01 20.13
C LEU A 572 -24.17 31.20 18.79
N THR A 573 -23.63 32.39 18.55
CA THR A 573 -22.86 32.67 17.33
C THR A 573 -21.35 32.58 17.60
N GLY A 574 -20.52 32.59 16.55
CA GLY A 574 -19.06 32.59 16.68
C GLY A 574 -18.50 33.79 17.46
N SER A 575 -19.14 34.97 17.39
CA SER A 575 -18.75 36.15 18.15
C SER A 575 -19.14 36.09 19.63
N ASP A 576 -20.20 35.34 19.95
CA ASP A 576 -20.76 35.28 21.30
C ASP A 576 -20.20 34.14 22.14
N VAL A 577 -19.32 33.30 21.57
CA VAL A 577 -18.75 32.11 22.22
C VAL A 577 -18.13 32.42 23.59
N ALA A 578 -17.42 33.55 23.72
CA ALA A 578 -16.79 33.94 24.99
C ALA A 578 -17.80 34.39 26.06
N LEU A 579 -18.94 34.97 25.64
CA LEU A 579 -19.98 35.48 26.54
C LEU A 579 -21.02 34.40 26.87
N GLY A 580 -21.30 33.50 25.92
CA GLY A 580 -22.36 32.51 25.99
C GLY A 580 -23.75 33.04 25.71
N ALA A 581 -24.72 32.14 25.70
CA ALA A 581 -26.14 32.44 25.61
C ALA A 581 -26.86 32.02 26.91
N SER A 582 -27.88 32.77 27.33
CA SER A 582 -28.66 32.41 28.52
C SER A 582 -30.15 32.72 28.40
N VAL A 583 -30.97 32.00 29.15
CA VAL A 583 -32.43 32.20 29.24
C VAL A 583 -32.92 32.03 30.68
N GLU A 584 -34.02 32.69 31.03
CA GLU A 584 -34.70 32.49 32.30
C GLU A 584 -35.85 31.50 32.16
N ALA A 585 -36.00 30.61 33.14
CA ALA A 585 -37.09 29.66 33.23
C ALA A 585 -37.86 29.84 34.56
N LEU A 586 -39.14 30.16 34.49
CA LEU A 586 -39.96 30.52 35.66
C LEU A 586 -40.95 29.40 36.02
N ASN A 587 -41.03 29.03 37.30
CA ASN A 587 -42.08 28.12 37.78
C ASN A 587 -42.93 28.82 38.83
N ARG A 588 -44.21 28.52 38.79
CA ARG A 588 -45.18 28.88 39.82
C ARG A 588 -45.12 27.86 40.96
N LYS A 589 -45.24 28.34 42.19
CA LYS A 589 -45.35 27.48 43.36
C LYS A 589 -46.70 26.78 43.36
N GLU A 590 -46.69 25.48 43.62
CA GLU A 590 -47.90 24.65 43.67
C GLU A 590 -48.86 25.15 44.76
N ARG A 591 -50.14 25.34 44.41
CA ARG A 591 -51.16 25.76 45.39
C ARG A 591 -51.67 24.55 46.18
N GLN A 592 -51.38 24.50 47.48
CA GLN A 592 -52.02 23.49 48.35
C GLN A 592 -53.51 23.79 48.53
N PRO A 593 -54.42 22.82 48.34
CA PRO A 593 -55.84 23.00 48.63
C PRO A 593 -56.08 23.20 50.15
N ASP A 594 -56.92 24.18 50.53
CA ASP A 594 -57.29 24.48 51.93
C ASP A 594 -58.25 23.40 52.46
N VAL A 595 -57.71 22.28 52.96
CA VAL A 595 -58.54 21.17 53.47
C VAL A 595 -58.82 21.37 54.97
N ARG A 596 -60.07 21.73 55.29
CA ARG A 596 -60.55 21.95 56.67
C ARG A 596 -61.31 20.75 57.23
N GLY A 597 -61.25 20.54 58.55
CA GLY A 597 -61.96 19.49 59.30
C GLY A 597 -62.93 20.04 60.36
N SER A 598 -63.54 19.16 61.15
CA SER A 598 -64.47 19.52 62.23
C SER A 598 -64.25 18.69 63.50
N LEU A 599 -64.67 19.22 64.66
CA LEU A 599 -64.65 18.54 65.95
C LEU A 599 -66.01 18.75 66.66
N THR A 600 -66.67 17.65 67.04
CA THR A 600 -67.96 17.66 67.74
C THR A 600 -67.81 17.14 69.17
N VAL A 601 -68.36 17.87 70.14
CA VAL A 601 -68.50 17.44 71.53
C VAL A 601 -69.87 16.79 71.72
N VAL A 602 -69.90 15.65 72.41
CA VAL A 602 -71.13 14.99 72.89
C VAL A 602 -71.10 14.96 74.42
N LYS A 603 -71.95 15.74 75.06
CA LYS A 603 -72.07 15.83 76.51
C LYS A 603 -73.21 14.96 77.03
N LYS A 604 -72.93 14.17 78.05
CA LYS A 604 -73.91 13.30 78.72
C LYS A 604 -73.92 13.51 80.23
N ASP A 605 -75.03 13.18 80.86
CA ASP A 605 -75.10 12.98 82.30
C ASP A 605 -74.30 11.71 82.67
N GLY A 606 -73.43 11.83 83.67
CA GLY A 606 -72.46 10.80 84.03
C GLY A 606 -73.05 9.57 84.72
N LYS A 607 -74.33 9.59 85.11
CA LYS A 607 -75.01 8.45 85.75
C LYS A 607 -76.00 7.78 84.81
N THR A 608 -76.83 8.56 84.13
CA THR A 608 -77.94 8.11 83.27
C THR A 608 -77.54 7.95 81.82
N GLY A 609 -76.41 8.54 81.40
CA GLY A 609 -75.97 8.54 80.00
C GLY A 609 -76.84 9.39 79.07
N ARG A 610 -77.87 10.07 79.60
CA ARG A 610 -78.74 10.95 78.80
C ARG A 610 -77.98 12.17 78.30
N PRO A 611 -78.37 12.76 77.15
CA PRO A 611 -77.76 13.98 76.66
C PRO A 611 -77.86 15.14 77.67
N LEU A 612 -76.80 15.95 77.74
CA LEU A 612 -76.70 17.07 78.68
C LEU A 612 -76.54 18.39 77.93
N ALA A 613 -77.59 19.21 77.93
CA ALA A 613 -77.58 20.55 77.34
C ALA A 613 -77.01 21.60 78.30
N GLY A 614 -76.33 22.62 77.77
CA GLY A 614 -75.88 23.81 78.50
C GLY A 614 -74.42 23.79 78.98
N ALA A 615 -73.67 22.70 78.79
CA ALA A 615 -72.22 22.71 79.05
C ALA A 615 -71.49 23.50 77.96
N VAL A 616 -70.53 24.35 78.34
CA VAL A 616 -69.82 25.27 77.44
C VAL A 616 -68.35 24.88 77.31
N PHE A 617 -67.84 24.81 76.07
CA PHE A 617 -66.48 24.42 75.74
C PHE A 617 -65.73 25.51 74.97
N GLN A 618 -64.48 25.76 75.34
CA GLN A 618 -63.49 26.42 74.49
C GLN A 618 -62.70 25.39 73.68
N LEU A 619 -62.30 25.77 72.47
CA LEU A 619 -61.39 24.99 71.65
C LEU A 619 -60.04 25.70 71.55
N TRP A 620 -58.96 25.00 71.86
CA TRP A 620 -57.59 25.51 71.78
C TRP A 620 -56.78 24.63 70.82
N ARG A 621 -56.00 25.22 69.94
CA ARG A 621 -55.06 24.51 69.06
C ARG A 621 -53.71 24.42 69.75
N GLU A 622 -53.11 23.23 69.75
CA GLU A 622 -51.71 23.09 70.14
C GLU A 622 -50.86 23.93 69.17
N SER A 623 -50.14 24.92 69.72
CA SER A 623 -49.22 25.76 68.94
C SER A 623 -47.84 25.96 69.56
N ASN A 624 -47.49 25.25 70.64
CA ASN A 624 -46.28 25.50 71.43
C ASN A 624 -45.35 24.28 71.60
N GLY A 625 -45.75 23.09 71.14
CA GLY A 625 -44.97 21.85 71.27
C GLY A 625 -44.90 21.28 72.69
N THR A 626 -45.64 21.83 73.65
CA THR A 626 -45.62 21.43 75.07
C THR A 626 -46.83 20.56 75.39
N ALA A 627 -46.62 19.42 76.04
CA ALA A 627 -47.70 18.51 76.35
C ALA A 627 -48.71 19.12 77.35
N GLY A 628 -50.00 19.07 77.00
CA GLY A 628 -51.10 19.61 77.80
C GLY A 628 -51.40 21.09 77.50
N LEU A 629 -52.66 21.48 77.70
CA LEU A 629 -53.15 22.83 77.35
C LEU A 629 -52.49 23.93 78.20
N GLN A 630 -51.83 24.88 77.55
CA GLN A 630 -51.28 26.10 78.14
C GLN A 630 -52.19 27.30 77.84
N THR A 631 -52.97 27.79 78.81
CA THR A 631 -53.91 28.92 78.58
C THR A 631 -53.32 30.30 78.85
N SER A 632 -52.08 30.39 79.34
CA SER A 632 -51.43 31.64 79.76
C SER A 632 -49.90 31.58 79.57
N GLY A 633 -49.22 32.73 79.58
CA GLY A 633 -47.77 32.84 79.40
C GLY A 633 -47.35 33.04 77.93
N ALA A 634 -46.05 33.31 77.72
CA ALA A 634 -45.47 33.63 76.41
C ALA A 634 -45.57 32.48 75.39
N ARG A 635 -45.75 31.24 75.87
CA ARG A 635 -45.93 30.03 75.05
C ARG A 635 -47.33 29.45 75.18
N ARG A 636 -48.37 30.27 75.40
CA ARG A 636 -49.75 29.76 75.44
C ARG A 636 -50.16 29.12 74.11
N ASP A 637 -51.02 28.12 74.18
CA ASP A 637 -51.69 27.56 73.01
C ASP A 637 -52.63 28.59 72.37
N THR A 638 -52.97 28.37 71.10
CA THR A 638 -53.81 29.31 70.35
C THR A 638 -55.28 29.02 70.63
N LEU A 639 -56.04 29.99 71.14
CA LEU A 639 -57.49 29.88 71.29
C LEU A 639 -58.14 29.85 69.90
N ALA A 640 -58.62 28.67 69.49
CA ALA A 640 -59.23 28.44 68.18
C ALA A 640 -60.71 28.86 68.16
N ASP A 641 -61.43 28.64 69.26
CA ASP A 641 -62.82 29.08 69.42
C ASP A 641 -63.12 29.40 70.89
N ARG A 642 -63.86 30.49 71.13
CA ARG A 642 -64.10 31.06 72.46
C ARG A 642 -65.25 30.40 73.23
N GLY A 643 -66.12 29.61 72.62
CA GLY A 643 -67.25 29.03 73.34
C GLY A 643 -68.29 28.32 72.48
N CYS A 644 -68.57 27.07 72.81
CA CYS A 644 -69.55 26.20 72.17
C CYS A 644 -70.42 25.55 73.25
N ALA A 645 -71.70 25.91 73.30
CA ALA A 645 -72.67 25.37 74.25
C ALA A 645 -73.37 24.13 73.70
N THR A 646 -73.48 23.08 74.49
CA THR A 646 -74.18 21.85 74.12
C THR A 646 -75.69 22.08 74.03
N ASP A 647 -76.28 21.65 72.91
CA ASP A 647 -77.70 21.79 72.60
C ASP A 647 -78.59 20.77 73.36
N GLY A 648 -79.89 20.75 73.07
CA GLY A 648 -80.86 19.79 73.65
C GLY A 648 -80.53 18.30 73.38
N ARG A 649 -79.67 18.00 72.41
CA ARG A 649 -79.14 16.66 72.11
C ARG A 649 -77.77 16.43 72.75
N GLY A 650 -77.33 17.34 73.61
CA GLY A 650 -76.03 17.32 74.27
C GLY A 650 -74.88 17.51 73.29
N ARG A 651 -75.06 18.19 72.15
CA ARG A 651 -74.02 18.33 71.13
C ARG A 651 -73.61 19.76 70.90
N CYS A 652 -72.34 19.97 70.57
CA CYS A 652 -71.85 21.24 70.07
C CYS A 652 -70.66 20.97 69.12
N ALA A 653 -70.49 21.74 68.05
CA ALA A 653 -69.49 21.46 67.01
C ALA A 653 -68.66 22.68 66.63
N PHE A 654 -67.39 22.45 66.32
CA PHE A 654 -66.43 23.40 65.79
C PHE A 654 -66.10 23.00 64.34
N GLN A 655 -66.35 23.90 63.39
CA GLN A 655 -66.17 23.64 61.95
C GLN A 655 -65.03 24.48 61.36
N GLY A 656 -64.54 24.09 60.18
CA GLY A 656 -63.55 24.88 59.46
C GLY A 656 -62.16 24.86 60.09
N LEU A 657 -61.83 23.81 60.85
CA LEU A 657 -60.56 23.69 61.57
C LEU A 657 -59.44 23.29 60.61
N THR A 658 -58.28 23.93 60.71
CA THR A 658 -57.08 23.47 59.99
C THR A 658 -56.62 22.12 60.55
N PRO A 659 -55.96 21.27 59.74
CA PRO A 659 -55.39 20.03 60.27
C PRO A 659 -54.43 20.31 61.43
N GLY A 660 -54.58 19.58 62.53
CA GLY A 660 -53.82 19.84 63.74
C GLY A 660 -54.37 19.15 64.98
N SER A 661 -53.70 19.39 66.11
CA SER A 661 -54.06 18.85 67.42
C SER A 661 -54.80 19.91 68.25
N TYR A 662 -55.93 19.55 68.85
CA TYR A 662 -56.80 20.48 69.58
C TYR A 662 -57.17 20.00 70.99
N TYR A 663 -57.28 20.92 71.94
CA TYR A 663 -57.78 20.69 73.29
C TYR A 663 -59.17 21.30 73.46
N LEU A 664 -60.06 20.56 74.11
CA LEU A 664 -61.34 21.04 74.61
C LEU A 664 -61.18 21.44 76.08
N ARG A 665 -61.63 22.63 76.45
CA ARG A 665 -61.69 23.08 77.85
C ARG A 665 -63.13 23.39 78.24
N GLU A 666 -63.69 22.65 79.18
CA GLU A 666 -65.02 22.93 79.74
C GLU A 666 -64.94 24.16 80.65
N THR A 667 -65.69 25.20 80.32
CA THR A 667 -65.67 26.50 81.01
C THR A 667 -66.91 26.74 81.85
N ALA A 668 -68.06 26.14 81.50
CA ALA A 668 -69.28 26.20 82.30
C ALA A 668 -70.04 24.86 82.25
N VAL A 669 -70.75 24.54 83.33
CA VAL A 669 -71.63 23.37 83.44
C VAL A 669 -73.08 23.81 83.65
N PRO A 670 -74.07 22.99 83.26
CA PRO A 670 -75.49 23.31 83.49
C PRO A 670 -75.88 23.31 84.97
N ASP A 671 -76.97 24.00 85.30
CA ASP A 671 -77.52 24.05 86.66
C ASP A 671 -77.74 22.65 87.26
N GLY A 672 -77.26 22.46 88.48
CA GLY A 672 -77.34 21.19 89.20
C GLY A 672 -76.27 20.16 88.82
N TYR A 673 -75.31 20.50 87.96
CA TYR A 673 -74.13 19.68 87.65
C TYR A 673 -72.87 20.25 88.28
N VAL A 674 -71.92 19.36 88.60
CA VAL A 674 -70.62 19.74 89.15
C VAL A 674 -69.60 19.82 88.03
N MET A 675 -68.81 20.89 88.04
CA MET A 675 -67.66 21.08 87.14
C MET A 675 -66.62 19.98 87.36
N PRO A 676 -66.19 19.24 86.31
CA PRO A 676 -65.27 18.12 86.47
C PRO A 676 -63.89 18.58 86.94
N ALA A 677 -63.22 17.74 87.74
CA ALA A 677 -61.85 18.00 88.17
C ALA A 677 -60.89 18.09 86.97
N LYS A 678 -61.06 17.21 85.98
CA LYS A 678 -60.35 17.27 84.69
C LYS A 678 -61.18 18.06 83.67
N ARG A 679 -60.93 19.37 83.60
CA ARG A 679 -61.64 20.30 82.70
C ARG A 679 -61.16 20.27 81.25
N VAL A 680 -59.99 19.67 81.00
CA VAL A 680 -59.35 19.64 79.68
C VAL A 680 -59.37 18.22 79.10
N SER A 681 -59.78 18.09 77.85
CA SER A 681 -59.76 16.86 77.06
C SER A 681 -58.96 17.07 75.78
N GLY A 682 -58.00 16.20 75.49
CA GLY A 682 -57.15 16.27 74.29
C GLY A 682 -55.68 15.94 74.59
N PRO A 683 -54.78 16.08 73.58
CA PRO A 683 -55.08 16.65 72.26
C PRO A 683 -55.89 15.68 71.37
N HIS A 684 -56.83 16.24 70.61
CA HIS A 684 -57.66 15.58 69.62
C HIS A 684 -57.15 15.93 68.23
N LYS A 685 -56.78 14.93 67.44
CA LYS A 685 -56.18 15.15 66.11
C LYS A 685 -57.27 15.32 65.06
N VAL A 686 -57.37 16.52 64.49
CA VAL A 686 -58.23 16.83 63.34
C VAL A 686 -57.41 16.67 62.06
N THR A 687 -57.84 15.79 61.16
CA THR A 687 -57.21 15.57 59.85
C THR A 687 -58.14 16.11 58.76
N GLY A 688 -57.69 17.10 57.99
CA GLY A 688 -58.50 17.68 56.92
C GLY A 688 -58.51 16.81 55.67
N HIS A 689 -59.40 15.82 55.57
CA HIS A 689 -59.61 15.02 54.36
C HIS A 689 -61.08 14.62 54.22
N LYS A 690 -61.84 15.28 53.32
CA LYS A 690 -63.26 15.02 52.95
C LYS A 690 -64.24 14.93 54.16
N PRO A 691 -65.58 15.10 53.99
CA PRO A 691 -66.52 15.32 55.11
C PRO A 691 -66.79 14.09 56.02
N ALA A 692 -65.89 13.13 56.17
CA ALA A 692 -66.23 11.77 56.63
C ALA A 692 -65.52 11.27 57.89
N LYS A 693 -64.72 12.08 58.60
CA LYS A 693 -64.23 11.73 59.96
C LYS A 693 -64.23 12.93 60.89
N ASP A 694 -65.44 13.40 61.22
CA ASP A 694 -65.64 14.36 62.30
C ASP A 694 -65.10 13.77 63.61
N VAL A 695 -64.18 14.48 64.26
CA VAL A 695 -63.66 14.05 65.57
C VAL A 695 -64.77 14.22 66.58
N THR A 696 -65.36 13.12 67.06
CA THR A 696 -66.42 13.16 68.08
C THR A 696 -65.85 12.82 69.45
N VAL A 697 -65.93 13.76 70.40
CA VAL A 697 -65.43 13.59 71.77
C VAL A 697 -66.62 13.51 72.73
N THR A 698 -66.79 12.38 73.42
CA THR A 698 -67.84 12.23 74.44
C THR A 698 -67.30 12.59 75.82
N LEU A 699 -68.00 13.47 76.53
CA LEU A 699 -67.64 13.94 77.88
C LEU A 699 -68.86 13.88 78.82
N THR A 700 -68.65 13.70 80.12
CA THR A 700 -69.73 13.52 81.10
C THR A 700 -69.60 14.45 82.30
N ASN A 701 -70.71 14.97 82.84
CA ASN A 701 -70.72 15.67 84.13
C ASN A 701 -71.54 14.87 85.14
N GLN A 702 -71.15 14.93 86.40
CA GLN A 702 -71.91 14.34 87.49
C GLN A 702 -72.89 15.37 88.05
N ARG A 703 -74.10 14.93 88.40
CA ARG A 703 -75.10 15.77 89.06
C ARG A 703 -74.66 16.07 90.49
N GLY A 704 -74.72 17.32 90.91
CA GLY A 704 -74.40 17.73 92.27
C GLY A 704 -75.49 17.31 93.25
N GLY A 705 -75.09 16.67 94.35
CA GLY A 705 -75.97 16.37 95.48
C GLY A 705 -76.27 17.63 96.29
N GLY A 706 -77.15 18.49 95.79
CA GLY A 706 -77.68 19.66 96.50
C GLY A 706 -79.20 19.71 96.41
N LYS A 707 -79.87 19.57 97.55
CA LYS A 707 -81.34 19.65 97.66
C LYS A 707 -81.84 20.99 97.11
N LYS A 708 -82.80 20.96 96.16
CA LYS A 708 -83.68 22.11 95.90
C LYS A 708 -84.68 22.23 97.05
N GLY A 709 -84.66 23.33 97.77
CA GLY A 709 -85.74 23.82 98.62
C GLY A 709 -86.07 25.25 98.18
N LYS A 710 -87.37 25.54 98.10
CA LYS A 710 -88.03 26.74 97.55
C LYS A 710 -87.40 28.08 97.91
#